data_AF-A0A3D9I4U6-F1
#
_entry.id   AF-A0A3D9I4U6-F1
#
_cell.length_a   1.000
_cell.length_b   1.000
_cell.length_c   1.000
_cell.angle_alpha   90.00
_cell.angle_beta   90.00
_cell.angle_gamma   90.00
#
_symmetry.space_group_name_H-M   'P 1'
#
loop_
_entity.id
_entity.type
_entity.pdbx_description
1 polymer ?
#
loop_
_entity_poly.entity_id
_entity_poly.type
_entity_poly.pdbx_seq_one_letter_code
_entity_poly.pdbx_strand_id
1 'polypeptide(L)'
;MKVEYVEFHARKNRAIRTKLKLARLIERDRGVWKYALAAMCAFNSAAVSVSVLGMPTGLGRTFDIAAALLLNAAGMGLAAGIVAALLALAGADKVPRFAAGGAVYTGVLAYFVFYFSGLGWKASLAFALTATLISASFGLLVGLVVRRGLPNRRIALGVVAAIAALVVMTEVPSLLPGGAVSNADEATDAGASGQQEVRASSLLLSDPSQPGRNDYRNFTYGSGKDKHRSEFGKEAELASPSVDASAYIESWPWLRQQFWGFDENGLPLNGRVWLPEGAGPYPVMLMVHGNHLMEDFSDAGYGYLGELLASRGIAAVSVDENFFNYSVWSGIPDQDIKLRAWLLLQHIRLLQSYSTDEGSPFYGRIDFDRVALLGHSRGGQAAAMAADADRWFADDASLPDRDSYEIQAVIALAPTDAEVDGERPQLRDVSYLTLQGAKDADLVNFYGDRQYGRATFSGNGRAFKASLYIEDANHSQFNTTWGSSDNSMPGGLFIRPKELLPAEEQRGIAKLYVSAFAEATLHQSREYDALFRDYRAASAYLPDTRYFNQYENDDFRMLADFSGEDREQPAWGVTAEASGLTDWQHANALDRQGEGKADKGVELEWEEEGDYTIVIGSSLEEKPEEEDLLMFSLANRGRELEETLAGKDVEGQSQALEEAIEEAMESSLSIDIELEDRSGNSARLPLEQFMEAEPQVETEFTWLPALEPIVADGKFKDAEEPVYQTYELPLKDFVEENPDFDPSEWERVTFHFNEGPGKVMLDSVGWMTDEGAAE
;
A
#
# COMPACT_ATOMS: atom_id res chain seq x y z
N MET A 1 11.78 -12.68 78.98
CA MET A 1 10.72 -13.71 79.12
C MET A 1 9.30 -13.23 78.81
N LYS A 2 8.73 -12.18 79.43
CA LYS A 2 7.34 -11.73 79.10
C LYS A 2 7.19 -11.06 77.72
N VAL A 3 8.20 -10.32 77.23
CA VAL A 3 8.14 -9.65 75.92
C VAL A 3 8.31 -10.66 74.76
N GLU A 4 9.28 -11.58 74.87
CA GLU A 4 9.46 -12.71 73.92
C GLU A 4 8.24 -13.62 73.80
N TYR A 5 7.55 -13.90 74.92
CA TYR A 5 6.35 -14.75 74.91
C TYR A 5 5.16 -14.09 74.21
N VAL A 6 5.02 -12.76 74.34
CA VAL A 6 3.99 -11.97 73.65
C VAL A 6 4.29 -11.85 72.16
N GLU A 7 5.55 -11.66 71.76
CA GLU A 7 5.95 -11.64 70.35
C GLU A 7 5.81 -13.02 69.67
N PHE A 8 6.17 -14.10 70.35
CA PHE A 8 6.00 -15.47 69.83
C PHE A 8 4.52 -15.82 69.62
N HIS A 9 3.64 -15.48 70.56
CA HIS A 9 2.20 -15.67 70.40
C HIS A 9 1.59 -14.77 69.33
N ALA A 10 2.04 -13.51 69.22
CA ALA A 10 1.61 -12.62 68.15
C ALA A 10 2.02 -13.15 66.77
N ARG A 11 3.25 -13.67 66.61
CA ARG A 11 3.74 -14.30 65.37
C ARG A 11 2.96 -15.58 65.03
N LYS A 12 2.73 -16.47 65.99
CA LYS A 12 1.93 -17.70 65.81
C LYS A 12 0.47 -17.39 65.45
N ASN A 13 -0.15 -16.41 66.10
CA ASN A 13 -1.51 -15.98 65.80
C ASN A 13 -1.62 -15.27 64.43
N ARG A 14 -0.60 -14.50 64.02
CA ARG A 14 -0.52 -13.95 62.65
C ARG A 14 -0.41 -15.08 61.62
N ALA A 15 0.49 -16.05 61.82
CA ALA A 15 0.66 -17.18 60.90
C ALA A 15 -0.62 -18.04 60.75
N ILE A 16 -1.34 -18.29 61.85
CA ILE A 16 -2.62 -19.02 61.83
C ILE A 16 -3.70 -18.22 61.10
N ARG A 17 -3.81 -16.90 61.37
CA ARG A 17 -4.74 -16.01 60.65
C ARG A 17 -4.44 -15.96 59.15
N THR A 18 -3.17 -15.90 58.77
CA THR A 18 -2.74 -15.93 57.37
C THR A 18 -3.11 -17.25 56.69
N LYS A 19 -2.84 -18.41 57.34
CA LYS A 19 -3.24 -19.72 56.81
C LYS A 19 -4.75 -19.87 56.64
N LEU A 20 -5.54 -19.38 57.59
CA LEU A 20 -7.01 -19.39 57.51
C LEU A 20 -7.55 -18.50 56.38
N LYS A 21 -6.94 -17.32 56.17
CA LYS A 21 -7.29 -16.40 55.07
C LYS A 21 -7.02 -17.03 53.70
N LEU A 22 -5.89 -17.71 53.55
CA LEU A 22 -5.52 -18.41 52.31
C LEU A 22 -6.33 -19.70 52.08
N ALA A 23 -6.79 -20.39 53.14
CA ALA A 23 -7.64 -21.57 53.00
C ALA A 23 -9.06 -21.27 52.45
N ARG A 24 -9.49 -20.00 52.44
CA ARG A 24 -10.84 -19.55 52.03
C ARG A 24 -10.85 -18.75 50.73
N LEU A 25 -9.81 -18.89 49.88
CA LEU A 25 -9.67 -18.07 48.67
C LEU A 25 -10.86 -18.14 47.70
N ILE A 26 -11.49 -19.31 47.56
CA ILE A 26 -12.57 -19.58 46.58
C ILE A 26 -13.97 -19.35 47.17
N GLU A 27 -14.09 -19.01 48.46
CA GLU A 27 -15.37 -19.03 49.19
C GLU A 27 -16.45 -18.14 48.55
N ARG A 28 -16.05 -17.01 47.95
CA ARG A 28 -16.95 -16.01 47.33
C ARG A 28 -17.05 -16.09 45.81
N ASP A 29 -16.20 -16.88 45.17
CA ASP A 29 -16.17 -17.07 43.72
C ASP A 29 -17.18 -18.13 43.23
N ARG A 30 -18.02 -18.65 44.15
CA ARG A 30 -19.11 -19.59 43.87
C ARG A 30 -20.37 -18.85 43.38
N GLY A 31 -21.30 -19.60 42.78
CA GLY A 31 -22.59 -19.05 42.34
C GLY A 31 -22.51 -18.39 40.96
N VAL A 32 -22.72 -17.08 40.89
CA VAL A 32 -22.72 -16.32 39.61
C VAL A 32 -21.30 -15.95 39.16
N TRP A 33 -20.36 -15.76 40.09
CA TRP A 33 -18.99 -15.32 39.81
C TRP A 33 -18.14 -16.31 39.00
N LYS A 34 -18.40 -17.63 39.14
CA LYS A 34 -17.76 -18.64 38.28
C LYS A 34 -18.12 -18.48 36.80
N TYR A 35 -19.30 -17.93 36.48
CA TYR A 35 -19.71 -17.68 35.10
C TYR A 35 -19.06 -16.40 34.56
N ALA A 36 -18.87 -15.38 35.41
CA ALA A 36 -18.04 -14.21 35.07
C ALA A 36 -16.60 -14.63 34.72
N LEU A 37 -15.98 -15.47 35.56
CA LEU A 37 -14.64 -15.99 35.31
C LEU A 37 -14.57 -16.82 34.01
N ALA A 38 -15.57 -17.67 33.76
CA ALA A 38 -15.64 -18.45 32.52
C ALA A 38 -15.82 -17.58 31.27
N ALA A 39 -16.65 -16.53 31.32
CA ALA A 39 -16.84 -15.60 30.22
C ALA A 39 -15.57 -14.81 29.90
N MET A 40 -14.87 -14.31 30.92
CA MET A 40 -13.57 -13.65 30.76
C MET A 40 -12.51 -14.61 30.19
N CYS A 41 -12.47 -15.87 30.64
CA CYS A 41 -11.58 -16.89 30.08
C CYS A 41 -11.88 -17.17 28.59
N ALA A 42 -13.15 -17.24 28.21
CA ALA A 42 -13.57 -17.41 26.82
C ALA A 42 -13.17 -16.22 25.95
N PHE A 43 -13.41 -14.98 26.42
CA PHE A 43 -12.96 -13.77 25.76
C PHE A 43 -11.44 -13.75 25.56
N ASN A 44 -10.66 -14.01 26.63
CA ASN A 44 -9.21 -14.07 26.55
C ASN A 44 -8.74 -15.14 25.55
N SER A 45 -9.41 -16.29 25.53
CA SER A 45 -9.08 -17.39 24.62
C SER A 45 -9.30 -17.00 23.16
N ALA A 46 -10.40 -16.29 22.86
CA ALA A 46 -10.64 -15.75 21.52
C ALA A 46 -9.57 -14.70 21.16
N ALA A 47 -9.31 -13.74 22.06
CA ALA A 47 -8.31 -12.69 21.84
C ALA A 47 -6.92 -13.27 21.53
N VAL A 48 -6.39 -14.19 22.36
CA VAL A 48 -5.07 -14.79 22.11
C VAL A 48 -5.05 -15.67 20.85
N SER A 49 -6.18 -16.29 20.49
CA SER A 49 -6.26 -17.10 19.27
C SER A 49 -6.20 -16.23 18.03
N VAL A 50 -6.81 -15.04 18.05
CA VAL A 50 -6.68 -14.07 16.96
C VAL A 50 -5.27 -13.48 16.94
N SER A 51 -4.74 -13.04 18.08
CA SER A 51 -3.40 -12.43 18.13
C SER A 51 -2.30 -13.35 17.61
N VAL A 52 -2.37 -14.66 17.88
CA VAL A 52 -1.33 -15.59 17.41
C VAL A 52 -1.35 -15.81 15.88
N LEU A 53 -2.45 -15.46 15.19
CA LEU A 53 -2.51 -15.53 13.73
C LEU A 53 -1.57 -14.52 13.06
N GLY A 54 -1.25 -13.39 13.70
CA GLY A 54 -0.22 -12.46 13.23
C GLY A 54 1.15 -12.68 13.87
N MET A 55 1.31 -13.73 14.67
CA MET A 55 2.60 -14.10 15.30
C MET A 55 2.92 -15.59 15.07
N PRO A 56 2.86 -16.08 13.82
CA PRO A 56 3.09 -17.50 13.52
C PRO A 56 4.49 -17.93 13.97
N THR A 57 4.62 -19.16 14.49
CA THR A 57 5.94 -19.73 14.83
C THR A 57 6.57 -20.54 13.70
N GLY A 58 5.81 -20.77 12.63
CA GLY A 58 6.18 -21.68 11.54
C GLY A 58 5.96 -23.16 11.84
N LEU A 59 5.51 -23.52 13.05
CA LEU A 59 5.17 -24.92 13.42
C LEU A 59 3.73 -25.32 13.05
N GLY A 60 3.00 -24.39 12.43
CA GLY A 60 1.64 -24.56 11.95
C GLY A 60 0.58 -23.95 12.88
N ARG A 61 -0.47 -23.39 12.26
CA ARG A 61 -1.54 -22.64 12.93
C ARG A 61 -2.20 -23.39 14.10
N THR A 62 -2.34 -24.72 13.98
CA THR A 62 -2.95 -25.55 15.04
C THR A 62 -2.08 -25.62 16.29
N PHE A 63 -0.76 -25.72 16.13
CA PHE A 63 0.19 -25.68 17.24
C PHE A 63 0.16 -24.32 17.92
N ASP A 64 0.22 -23.24 17.13
CA ASP A 64 0.25 -21.86 17.62
C ASP A 64 -0.99 -21.53 18.47
N ILE A 65 -2.19 -21.83 17.96
CA ILE A 65 -3.44 -21.63 18.70
C ILE A 65 -3.48 -22.49 19.97
N ALA A 66 -3.11 -23.77 19.90
CA ALA A 66 -3.12 -24.64 21.07
C ALA A 66 -2.14 -24.16 22.15
N ALA A 67 -0.93 -23.74 21.77
CA ALA A 67 0.07 -23.20 22.67
C ALA A 67 -0.42 -21.90 23.33
N ALA A 68 -0.99 -20.97 22.54
CA ALA A 68 -1.54 -19.71 23.04
C ALA A 68 -2.67 -19.94 24.06
N LEU A 69 -3.60 -20.87 23.77
CA LEU A 69 -4.69 -21.22 24.68
C LEU A 69 -4.18 -21.81 26.01
N LEU A 70 -3.19 -22.69 25.96
CA LEU A 70 -2.57 -23.29 27.14
C LEU A 70 -1.85 -22.24 27.99
N LEU A 71 -1.06 -21.37 27.37
CA LEU A 71 -0.35 -20.29 28.04
C LEU A 71 -1.32 -19.28 28.65
N ASN A 72 -2.39 -18.92 27.95
CA ASN A 72 -3.46 -18.06 28.45
C ASN A 72 -4.15 -18.66 29.68
N ALA A 73 -4.53 -19.94 29.63
CA ALA A 73 -5.16 -20.62 30.77
C ALA A 73 -4.24 -20.68 32.00
N ALA A 74 -2.95 -20.98 31.78
CA ALA A 74 -1.94 -20.99 32.84
C ALA A 74 -1.69 -19.59 33.42
N GLY A 75 -1.54 -18.58 32.56
CA GLY A 75 -1.33 -17.19 32.92
C GLY A 75 -2.50 -16.61 33.72
N MET A 76 -3.73 -16.82 33.24
CA MET A 76 -4.95 -16.40 33.95
C MET A 76 -5.07 -17.08 35.31
N GLY A 77 -4.81 -18.40 35.38
CA GLY A 77 -4.84 -19.15 36.63
C GLY A 77 -3.83 -18.63 37.66
N LEU A 78 -2.60 -18.36 37.22
CA LEU A 78 -1.53 -17.82 38.06
C LEU A 78 -1.86 -16.41 38.54
N ALA A 79 -2.23 -15.50 37.63
CA ALA A 79 -2.57 -14.11 37.95
C ALA A 79 -3.77 -14.04 38.90
N ALA A 80 -4.83 -14.82 38.63
CA ALA A 80 -5.99 -14.88 39.50
C ALA A 80 -5.64 -15.41 40.90
N GLY A 81 -4.76 -16.43 40.99
CA GLY A 81 -4.27 -16.95 42.25
C GLY A 81 -3.44 -15.94 43.07
N ILE A 82 -2.54 -15.21 42.42
CA ILE A 82 -1.71 -14.17 43.05
C ILE A 82 -2.58 -13.04 43.56
N VAL A 83 -3.45 -12.47 42.72
CA VAL A 83 -4.35 -11.37 43.12
C VAL A 83 -5.29 -11.83 44.23
N ALA A 84 -5.83 -13.05 44.14
CA ALA A 84 -6.69 -13.58 45.19
C ALA A 84 -5.96 -13.69 46.54
N ALA A 85 -4.71 -14.16 46.53
CA ALA A 85 -3.87 -14.22 47.72
C ALA A 85 -3.59 -12.82 48.30
N LEU A 86 -3.24 -11.84 47.47
CA LEU A 86 -3.01 -10.45 47.89
C LEU A 86 -4.27 -9.84 48.52
N LEU A 87 -5.43 -9.99 47.89
CA LEU A 87 -6.71 -9.51 48.42
C LEU A 87 -7.09 -10.20 49.75
N ALA A 88 -6.81 -11.51 49.88
CA ALA A 88 -7.02 -12.23 51.12
C ALA A 88 -6.13 -11.71 52.25
N LEU A 89 -4.85 -11.44 51.96
CA LEU A 89 -3.90 -10.87 52.92
C LEU A 89 -4.32 -9.45 53.35
N ALA A 90 -4.74 -8.62 52.39
CA ALA A 90 -5.25 -7.27 52.62
C ALA A 90 -6.58 -7.22 53.42
N GLY A 91 -7.26 -8.36 53.60
CA GLY A 91 -8.52 -8.43 54.36
C GLY A 91 -9.74 -8.01 53.55
N ALA A 92 -9.68 -8.06 52.22
CA ALA A 92 -10.82 -7.85 51.34
C ALA A 92 -11.73 -9.10 51.36
N ASP A 93 -12.46 -9.31 52.47
CA ASP A 93 -13.31 -10.49 52.70
C ASP A 93 -14.66 -10.44 51.96
N LYS A 94 -14.99 -9.31 51.35
CA LYS A 94 -16.26 -9.09 50.62
C LYS A 94 -16.15 -9.23 49.09
N VAL A 95 -14.93 -9.33 48.55
CA VAL A 95 -14.68 -9.34 47.10
C VAL A 95 -14.61 -10.79 46.59
N PRO A 96 -15.18 -11.13 45.42
CA PRO A 96 -14.91 -12.40 44.73
C PRO A 96 -13.48 -12.38 44.19
N ARG A 97 -12.56 -13.04 44.90
CA ARG A 97 -11.12 -12.78 44.79
C ARG A 97 -10.51 -13.33 43.50
N PHE A 98 -10.94 -14.52 43.09
CA PHE A 98 -10.51 -15.10 41.80
C PHE A 98 -11.15 -14.38 40.62
N ALA A 99 -12.43 -13.99 40.71
CA ALA A 99 -13.07 -13.20 39.68
C ALA A 99 -12.39 -11.83 39.53
N ALA A 100 -12.01 -11.17 40.63
CA ALA A 100 -11.25 -9.93 40.60
C ALA A 100 -9.87 -10.13 39.94
N GLY A 101 -9.15 -11.20 40.28
CA GLY A 101 -7.87 -11.52 39.65
C GLY A 101 -8.00 -11.87 38.16
N GLY A 102 -9.08 -12.57 37.78
CA GLY A 102 -9.41 -12.84 36.37
C GLY A 102 -9.70 -11.54 35.61
N ALA A 103 -10.41 -10.60 36.20
CA ALA A 103 -10.68 -9.29 35.60
C ALA A 103 -9.39 -8.47 35.42
N VAL A 104 -8.47 -8.50 36.39
CA VAL A 104 -7.16 -7.85 36.23
C VAL A 104 -6.39 -8.47 35.06
N TYR A 105 -6.33 -9.81 34.98
CA TYR A 105 -5.64 -10.49 33.88
C TYR A 105 -6.28 -10.16 32.52
N THR A 106 -7.61 -10.23 32.41
CA THR A 106 -8.34 -9.87 31.18
C THR A 106 -8.09 -8.42 30.78
N GLY A 107 -8.11 -7.47 31.73
CA GLY A 107 -7.82 -6.07 31.43
C GLY A 107 -6.39 -5.84 30.94
N VAL A 108 -5.40 -6.50 31.55
CA VAL A 108 -4.00 -6.41 31.12
C VAL A 108 -3.81 -7.06 29.75
N LEU A 109 -4.37 -8.24 29.52
CA LEU A 109 -4.29 -8.92 28.23
C LEU A 109 -4.94 -8.08 27.12
N ALA A 110 -6.17 -7.62 27.34
CA ALA A 110 -6.89 -6.79 26.38
C ALA A 110 -6.13 -5.48 26.10
N TYR A 111 -5.55 -4.86 27.14
CA TYR A 111 -4.73 -3.66 26.97
C TYR A 111 -3.57 -3.90 25.99
N PHE A 112 -2.80 -4.97 26.17
CA PHE A 112 -1.69 -5.27 25.27
C PHE A 112 -2.17 -5.64 23.86
N VAL A 113 -3.27 -6.39 23.74
CA VAL A 113 -3.85 -6.70 22.43
C VAL A 113 -4.21 -5.43 21.67
N PHE A 114 -4.97 -4.50 22.29
CA PHE A 114 -5.32 -3.23 21.64
C PHE A 114 -4.10 -2.32 21.41
N TYR A 115 -3.15 -2.31 22.35
CA TYR A 115 -1.96 -1.47 22.25
C TYR A 115 -1.07 -1.90 21.07
N PHE A 116 -0.80 -3.19 20.94
CA PHE A 116 -0.05 -3.74 19.80
C PHE A 116 -0.88 -3.81 18.51
N SER A 117 -2.20 -3.55 18.56
CA SER A 117 -3.01 -3.32 17.36
C SER A 117 -2.95 -1.86 16.88
N GLY A 118 -2.20 -0.99 17.56
CA GLY A 118 -1.99 0.40 17.16
C GLY A 118 -2.95 1.43 17.77
N LEU A 119 -3.87 1.09 18.68
CA LEU A 119 -4.86 2.06 19.20
C LEU A 119 -4.28 3.16 20.13
N GLY A 120 -2.97 3.16 20.39
CA GLY A 120 -2.34 4.04 21.36
C GLY A 120 -2.73 3.72 22.81
N TRP A 121 -1.97 4.21 23.80
CA TRP A 121 -2.12 3.73 25.18
C TRP A 121 -3.44 4.16 25.86
N LYS A 122 -3.99 5.34 25.54
CA LYS A 122 -5.22 5.86 26.15
C LYS A 122 -6.45 5.08 25.68
N ALA A 123 -6.63 4.95 24.37
CA ALA A 123 -7.75 4.20 23.83
C ALA A 123 -7.62 2.72 24.20
N SER A 124 -6.43 2.13 24.11
CA SER A 124 -6.19 0.74 24.56
C SER A 124 -6.63 0.49 26.00
N LEU A 125 -6.36 1.43 26.91
CA LEU A 125 -6.81 1.34 28.30
C LEU A 125 -8.35 1.42 28.40
N ALA A 126 -8.98 2.35 27.69
CA ALA A 126 -10.43 2.51 27.69
C ALA A 126 -11.16 1.27 27.11
N PHE A 127 -10.69 0.77 25.96
CA PHE A 127 -11.21 -0.45 25.32
C PHE A 127 -10.98 -1.68 26.20
N ALA A 128 -9.81 -1.82 26.82
CA ALA A 128 -9.52 -2.93 27.72
C ALA A 128 -10.43 -2.95 28.95
N LEU A 129 -10.66 -1.79 29.58
CA LEU A 129 -11.58 -1.66 30.71
C LEU A 129 -13.01 -2.02 30.28
N THR A 130 -13.44 -1.53 29.11
CA THR A 130 -14.77 -1.77 28.56
C THR A 130 -14.98 -3.25 28.24
N ALA A 131 -14.04 -3.89 27.52
CA ALA A 131 -14.09 -5.32 27.19
C ALA A 131 -14.09 -6.21 28.45
N THR A 132 -13.32 -5.84 29.47
CA THR A 132 -13.31 -6.53 30.77
C THR A 132 -14.67 -6.42 31.47
N LEU A 133 -15.25 -5.22 31.50
CA LEU A 133 -16.56 -4.99 32.13
C LEU A 133 -17.67 -5.71 31.38
N ILE A 134 -17.67 -5.69 30.05
CA ILE A 134 -18.66 -6.39 29.21
C ILE A 134 -18.57 -7.90 29.43
N SER A 135 -17.38 -8.49 29.31
CA SER A 135 -17.18 -9.94 29.47
C SER A 135 -17.55 -10.42 30.88
N ALA A 136 -17.17 -9.69 31.93
CA ALA A 136 -17.55 -10.00 33.31
C ALA A 136 -19.07 -9.87 33.53
N SER A 137 -19.68 -8.78 33.06
CA SER A 137 -21.12 -8.50 33.22
C SER A 137 -21.97 -9.53 32.48
N PHE A 138 -21.53 -9.93 31.27
CA PHE A 138 -22.14 -11.00 30.50
C PHE A 138 -22.14 -12.31 31.29
N GLY A 139 -20.99 -12.73 31.81
CA GLY A 139 -20.93 -13.95 32.63
C GLY A 139 -21.78 -13.87 33.90
N LEU A 140 -21.88 -12.71 34.55
CA LEU A 140 -22.80 -12.50 35.68
C LEU A 140 -24.27 -12.66 35.27
N LEU A 141 -24.68 -12.08 34.14
CA LEU A 141 -26.03 -12.21 33.59
C LEU A 141 -26.38 -13.68 33.34
N VAL A 142 -25.46 -14.42 32.68
CA VAL A 142 -25.60 -15.87 32.46
C VAL A 142 -25.76 -16.61 33.78
N GLY A 143 -24.93 -16.29 34.77
CA GLY A 143 -25.01 -16.88 36.09
C GLY A 143 -26.37 -16.64 36.78
N LEU A 144 -26.94 -15.44 36.62
CA LEU A 144 -28.26 -15.09 37.17
C LEU A 144 -29.39 -15.84 36.47
N VAL A 145 -29.35 -15.95 35.13
CA VAL A 145 -30.30 -16.73 34.32
C VAL A 145 -30.29 -18.20 34.74
N VAL A 146 -29.09 -18.80 34.85
CA VAL A 146 -28.93 -20.20 35.26
C VAL A 146 -29.42 -20.42 36.69
N ARG A 147 -29.19 -19.47 37.59
CA ARG A 147 -29.63 -19.56 39.00
C ARG A 147 -31.14 -19.42 39.16
N ARG A 148 -31.83 -18.67 38.29
CA ARG A 148 -33.29 -18.50 38.31
C ARG A 148 -34.07 -19.69 37.79
N GLY A 149 -33.40 -20.73 37.26
CA GLY A 149 -34.06 -21.98 36.89
C GLY A 149 -35.04 -21.87 35.72
N LEU A 150 -34.76 -20.98 34.76
CA LEU A 150 -35.55 -20.90 33.52
C LEU A 150 -35.57 -22.28 32.83
N PRO A 151 -36.75 -22.78 32.40
CA PRO A 151 -36.98 -24.20 32.11
C PRO A 151 -36.18 -24.77 30.93
N ASN A 152 -35.56 -23.92 30.11
CA ASN A 152 -34.76 -24.34 28.95
C ASN A 152 -33.30 -23.92 29.08
N ARG A 153 -32.52 -24.70 29.86
CA ARG A 153 -31.05 -24.58 29.90
C ARG A 153 -30.39 -24.57 28.52
N ARG A 154 -31.00 -25.24 27.54
CA ARG A 154 -30.55 -25.27 26.14
C ARG A 154 -30.72 -23.93 25.41
N ILE A 155 -31.74 -23.14 25.76
CA ILE A 155 -31.95 -21.79 25.20
C ILE A 155 -30.97 -20.80 25.83
N ALA A 156 -30.72 -20.90 27.15
CA ALA A 156 -29.70 -20.06 27.79
C ALA A 156 -28.28 -20.37 27.27
N LEU A 157 -27.92 -21.65 27.11
CA LEU A 157 -26.67 -22.05 26.44
C LEU A 157 -26.68 -21.67 24.95
N GLY A 158 -27.81 -21.74 24.27
CA GLY A 158 -27.96 -21.35 22.86
C GLY A 158 -27.84 -19.84 22.64
N VAL A 159 -28.37 -19.01 23.54
CA VAL A 159 -28.21 -17.54 23.53
C VAL A 159 -26.79 -17.15 23.93
N VAL A 160 -26.16 -17.89 24.85
CA VAL A 160 -24.75 -17.68 25.21
C VAL A 160 -23.81 -18.10 24.09
N ALA A 161 -24.08 -19.22 23.43
CA ALA A 161 -23.37 -19.65 22.23
C ALA A 161 -23.66 -18.70 21.07
N ALA A 162 -24.87 -18.14 20.95
CA ALA A 162 -25.22 -17.18 19.91
C ALA A 162 -24.61 -15.80 20.15
N ILE A 163 -24.44 -15.33 21.40
CA ILE A 163 -23.77 -14.05 21.71
C ILE A 163 -22.25 -14.22 21.67
N ALA A 164 -21.71 -15.35 22.14
CA ALA A 164 -20.29 -15.68 21.93
C ALA A 164 -19.99 -15.89 20.45
N ALA A 165 -20.89 -16.53 19.70
CA ALA A 165 -20.82 -16.58 18.24
C ALA A 165 -21.05 -15.22 17.63
N LEU A 166 -21.89 -14.31 18.14
CA LEU A 166 -22.06 -12.97 17.60
C LEU A 166 -20.81 -12.11 17.82
N VAL A 167 -20.17 -12.21 18.98
CA VAL A 167 -18.89 -11.54 19.28
C VAL A 167 -17.71 -12.15 18.51
N VAL A 168 -17.80 -13.43 18.12
CA VAL A 168 -16.84 -14.10 17.23
C VAL A 168 -17.19 -13.91 15.74
N MET A 169 -18.47 -13.74 15.39
CA MET A 169 -18.98 -13.60 14.01
C MET A 169 -19.03 -12.14 13.54
N THR A 170 -18.96 -11.16 14.44
CA THR A 170 -18.64 -9.79 14.05
C THR A 170 -17.18 -9.61 13.68
N GLU A 171 -16.32 -10.64 13.84
CA GLU A 171 -14.86 -10.50 13.67
C GLU A 171 -14.15 -11.69 12.97
N VAL A 172 -14.87 -12.46 12.13
CA VAL A 172 -14.21 -13.39 11.19
C VAL A 172 -14.76 -13.16 9.78
N PRO A 173 -14.18 -12.24 8.99
CA PRO A 173 -14.21 -12.41 7.55
C PRO A 173 -13.28 -13.56 7.17
N SER A 174 -13.72 -14.43 6.27
CA SER A 174 -12.92 -15.43 5.54
C SER A 174 -12.40 -16.67 6.31
N LEU A 175 -13.31 -17.60 6.62
CA LEU A 175 -12.96 -19.03 6.73
C LEU A 175 -13.93 -19.89 5.90
N LEU A 176 -14.31 -19.43 4.71
CA LEU A 176 -14.89 -20.24 3.65
C LEU A 176 -14.48 -19.65 2.28
N PRO A 177 -14.06 -20.47 1.30
CA PRO A 177 -13.74 -19.99 -0.04
C PRO A 177 -15.04 -19.62 -0.78
N GLY A 178 -14.98 -18.48 -1.49
CA GLY A 178 -15.84 -18.13 -2.63
C GLY A 178 -17.30 -18.54 -2.57
N GLY A 179 -18.16 -17.64 -2.11
CA GLY A 179 -19.60 -17.70 -2.34
C GLY A 179 -20.09 -16.36 -2.82
N ALA A 180 -20.18 -16.18 -4.13
CA ALA A 180 -20.89 -15.06 -4.75
C ALA A 180 -22.32 -15.01 -4.18
N VAL A 181 -22.66 -13.91 -3.52
CA VAL A 181 -24.05 -13.57 -3.21
C VAL A 181 -24.38 -12.33 -4.03
N SER A 182 -24.98 -12.60 -5.18
CA SER A 182 -25.76 -11.63 -5.94
C SER A 182 -26.85 -11.08 -5.03
N ASN A 183 -26.81 -9.79 -4.71
CA ASN A 183 -28.01 -9.05 -4.37
C ASN A 183 -28.28 -8.09 -5.52
N ALA A 184 -29.11 -8.57 -6.43
CA ALA A 184 -29.88 -7.72 -7.31
C ALA A 184 -30.93 -6.97 -6.47
N ASP A 185 -31.23 -5.76 -6.92
CA ASP A 185 -32.38 -4.92 -6.60
C ASP A 185 -32.28 -4.07 -5.32
N GLU A 186 -31.69 -2.89 -5.46
CA GLU A 186 -32.33 -1.60 -5.14
C GLU A 186 -31.46 -0.44 -5.68
N ALA A 187 -31.51 -0.23 -7.01
CA ALA A 187 -31.08 1.02 -7.63
C ALA A 187 -32.36 1.81 -7.96
N THR A 188 -32.64 2.85 -7.17
CA THR A 188 -33.62 3.87 -7.53
C THR A 188 -32.89 5.19 -7.70
N ASP A 189 -32.69 5.53 -8.97
CA ASP A 189 -32.86 6.87 -9.55
C ASP A 189 -32.09 8.01 -8.86
N ALA A 190 -30.81 8.13 -9.24
CA ALA A 190 -30.06 9.37 -9.13
C ALA A 190 -29.44 9.70 -10.51
N GLY A 191 -29.93 10.79 -11.10
CA GLY A 191 -29.18 11.67 -12.00
C GLY A 191 -28.48 11.04 -13.19
N ALA A 192 -29.23 10.69 -14.23
CA ALA A 192 -28.69 10.70 -15.60
C ALA A 192 -28.44 12.16 -16.02
N SER A 193 -27.28 12.72 -15.65
CA SER A 193 -26.66 13.82 -16.38
C SER A 193 -25.98 13.23 -17.62
N GLY A 194 -26.12 13.92 -18.75
CA GLY A 194 -25.77 13.39 -20.06
C GLY A 194 -24.30 13.06 -20.17
N GLN A 195 -24.00 11.79 -20.48
CA GLN A 195 -22.71 11.40 -21.05
C GLN A 195 -22.54 12.13 -22.38
N GLN A 196 -21.90 13.29 -22.31
CA GLN A 196 -21.17 13.86 -23.43
C GLN A 196 -19.95 12.94 -23.60
N GLU A 197 -19.76 12.37 -24.79
CA GLU A 197 -18.63 11.50 -25.11
C GLU A 197 -17.32 12.27 -24.88
N VAL A 198 -16.75 12.15 -23.68
CA VAL A 198 -15.38 12.61 -23.40
C VAL A 198 -14.46 11.75 -24.26
N ARG A 199 -13.80 12.38 -25.22
CA ARG A 199 -13.01 11.72 -26.25
C ARG A 199 -11.72 11.18 -25.64
N ALA A 200 -11.74 9.94 -25.13
CA ALA A 200 -10.50 9.19 -25.06
C ALA A 200 -9.94 9.10 -26.49
N SER A 201 -8.78 9.72 -26.74
CA SER A 201 -8.21 9.92 -28.08
C SER A 201 -8.04 8.62 -28.86
N SER A 202 -7.96 7.48 -28.18
CA SER A 202 -8.10 6.15 -28.77
C SER A 202 -8.55 5.11 -27.74
N LEU A 203 -9.53 4.27 -28.10
CA LEU A 203 -9.90 3.11 -27.28
C LEU A 203 -8.91 1.96 -27.52
N LEU A 204 -8.55 1.27 -26.44
CA LEU A 204 -7.67 0.12 -26.53
C LEU A 204 -8.34 -1.00 -27.34
N LEU A 205 -7.68 -1.42 -28.42
CA LEU A 205 -8.25 -2.37 -29.38
C LEU A 205 -8.20 -3.83 -28.89
N SER A 206 -7.22 -4.15 -28.03
CA SER A 206 -7.04 -5.49 -27.48
C SER A 206 -6.81 -5.43 -25.97
N ASP A 207 -7.27 -6.44 -25.24
CA ASP A 207 -7.06 -6.55 -23.80
C ASP A 207 -5.73 -7.30 -23.52
N PRO A 208 -4.66 -6.60 -23.09
CA PRO A 208 -3.37 -7.24 -22.80
C PRO A 208 -3.44 -8.15 -21.57
N SER A 209 -4.46 -8.01 -20.71
CA SER A 209 -4.67 -8.87 -19.54
C SER A 209 -5.11 -10.29 -19.91
N GLN A 210 -5.48 -10.55 -21.17
CA GLN A 210 -5.78 -11.89 -21.66
C GLN A 210 -4.50 -12.69 -21.93
N PRO A 211 -4.52 -14.02 -21.71
CA PRO A 211 -3.41 -14.90 -22.07
C PRO A 211 -3.00 -14.75 -23.55
N GLY A 212 -1.69 -14.77 -23.79
CA GLY A 212 -1.12 -14.76 -25.13
C GLY A 212 -1.24 -16.11 -25.84
N ARG A 213 -0.50 -16.25 -26.95
CA ARG A 213 -0.57 -17.43 -27.84
C ARG A 213 0.47 -18.50 -27.55
N ASN A 214 1.45 -18.22 -26.70
CA ASN A 214 2.54 -19.16 -26.43
C ASN A 214 2.13 -20.13 -25.33
N ASP A 215 2.43 -21.41 -25.56
CA ASP A 215 2.52 -22.36 -24.45
C ASP A 215 3.75 -22.01 -23.60
N TYR A 216 3.74 -22.41 -22.32
CA TYR A 216 4.86 -22.18 -21.42
C TYR A 216 5.04 -23.35 -20.47
N ARG A 217 6.26 -23.45 -19.95
CA ARG A 217 6.64 -24.45 -18.95
C ARG A 217 6.86 -23.76 -17.60
N ASN A 218 6.25 -24.31 -16.55
CA ASN A 218 6.46 -23.88 -15.17
C ASN A 218 7.37 -24.87 -14.41
N PHE A 219 8.40 -24.37 -13.74
CA PHE A 219 9.29 -25.14 -12.88
C PHE A 219 9.99 -24.25 -11.84
N THR A 220 10.76 -24.84 -10.94
CA THR A 220 11.53 -24.11 -9.93
C THR A 220 13.02 -24.44 -10.03
N TYR A 221 13.83 -23.44 -9.70
CA TYR A 221 15.22 -23.68 -9.29
C TYR A 221 15.36 -23.36 -7.79
N GLY A 222 16.18 -24.13 -7.08
CA GLY A 222 16.35 -23.93 -5.65
C GLY A 222 17.51 -24.69 -5.04
N SER A 223 17.80 -24.35 -3.79
CA SER A 223 18.99 -24.85 -3.05
C SER A 223 19.06 -26.37 -2.87
N GLY A 224 17.94 -27.08 -3.08
CA GLY A 224 17.83 -28.52 -2.80
C GLY A 224 17.67 -28.85 -1.31
N LYS A 225 17.69 -27.84 -0.44
CA LYS A 225 17.79 -27.99 1.03
C LYS A 225 16.79 -27.16 1.83
N ASP A 226 15.84 -26.51 1.15
CA ASP A 226 14.79 -25.74 1.82
C ASP A 226 14.01 -26.63 2.82
N LYS A 227 13.83 -26.12 4.04
CA LYS A 227 13.21 -26.84 5.16
C LYS A 227 11.69 -26.85 5.10
N HIS A 228 11.09 -25.85 4.46
CA HIS A 228 9.67 -25.55 4.54
C HIS A 228 8.93 -25.79 3.23
N ARG A 229 9.63 -25.66 2.10
CA ARG A 229 9.08 -25.69 0.74
C ARG A 229 9.77 -26.76 -0.08
N SER A 230 9.05 -27.84 -0.42
CA SER A 230 9.65 -28.98 -1.14
C SER A 230 10.08 -28.60 -2.56
N GLU A 231 9.39 -27.63 -3.17
CA GLU A 231 9.66 -27.11 -4.51
C GLU A 231 11.00 -26.38 -4.65
N PHE A 232 11.57 -25.85 -3.56
CA PHE A 232 12.95 -25.32 -3.51
C PHE A 232 13.92 -26.29 -2.84
N GLY A 233 13.38 -27.37 -2.27
CA GLY A 233 14.10 -28.49 -1.69
C GLY A 233 14.26 -29.63 -2.70
N LYS A 234 13.80 -30.82 -2.32
CA LYS A 234 14.03 -32.07 -3.08
C LYS A 234 13.30 -32.13 -4.42
N GLU A 235 12.30 -31.28 -4.64
CA GLU A 235 11.48 -31.25 -5.85
C GLU A 235 11.90 -30.13 -6.81
N ALA A 236 12.92 -29.33 -6.45
CA ALA A 236 13.48 -28.34 -7.35
C ALA A 236 14.00 -29.01 -8.63
N GLU A 237 13.58 -28.52 -9.79
CA GLU A 237 14.00 -29.09 -11.06
C GLU A 237 15.47 -28.78 -11.36
N LEU A 238 15.91 -27.56 -11.02
CA LEU A 238 17.30 -27.13 -11.12
C LEU A 238 17.87 -26.82 -9.74
N ALA A 239 19.09 -27.28 -9.49
CA ALA A 239 19.82 -26.97 -8.28
C ALA A 239 20.52 -25.62 -8.43
N SER A 240 20.25 -24.68 -7.54
CA SER A 240 20.94 -23.38 -7.48
C SER A 240 22.03 -23.35 -6.40
N PRO A 241 23.08 -22.54 -6.60
CA PRO A 241 24.08 -22.29 -5.58
C PRO A 241 23.52 -21.36 -4.49
N SER A 242 24.28 -21.21 -3.41
CA SER A 242 24.08 -20.16 -2.41
C SER A 242 25.07 -19.02 -2.63
N VAL A 243 24.72 -17.82 -2.17
CA VAL A 243 25.55 -16.62 -2.21
C VAL A 243 25.85 -16.11 -0.81
N ASP A 244 26.99 -15.42 -0.67
CA ASP A 244 27.49 -14.90 0.61
C ASP A 244 27.24 -13.39 0.67
N ALA A 245 26.36 -12.96 1.59
CA ALA A 245 25.95 -11.59 1.80
C ALA A 245 26.69 -10.92 2.97
N SER A 246 27.70 -11.56 3.56
CA SER A 246 28.43 -11.04 4.74
C SER A 246 29.11 -9.68 4.52
N ALA A 247 29.27 -9.24 3.26
CA ALA A 247 29.73 -7.89 2.91
C ALA A 247 28.69 -6.79 3.19
N TYR A 248 27.41 -7.13 3.26
CA TYR A 248 26.30 -6.17 3.38
C TYR A 248 25.56 -6.27 4.72
N ILE A 249 25.63 -7.43 5.38
CA ILE A 249 24.97 -7.66 6.67
C ILE A 249 25.90 -8.39 7.64
N GLU A 250 26.04 -7.84 8.84
CA GLU A 250 26.91 -8.39 9.88
C GLU A 250 26.16 -9.28 10.90
N SER A 251 24.83 -9.16 10.98
CA SER A 251 24.02 -9.79 12.01
C SER A 251 22.84 -10.56 11.43
N TRP A 252 22.87 -11.88 11.58
CA TRP A 252 21.74 -12.77 11.29
C TRP A 252 21.20 -13.40 12.57
N PRO A 253 19.94 -13.11 12.97
CA PRO A 253 19.39 -13.62 14.21
C PRO A 253 19.37 -15.15 14.29
N TRP A 254 19.78 -15.71 15.43
CA TRP A 254 19.83 -17.17 15.61
C TRP A 254 18.48 -17.87 15.37
N LEU A 255 17.36 -17.27 15.79
CA LEU A 255 16.01 -17.82 15.56
C LEU A 255 15.69 -17.88 14.06
N ARG A 256 16.09 -16.86 13.29
CA ARG A 256 15.97 -16.85 11.83
C ARG A 256 16.82 -17.95 11.20
N GLN A 257 18.06 -18.12 11.65
CA GLN A 257 18.93 -19.23 11.22
C GLN A 257 18.32 -20.61 11.53
N GLN A 258 17.70 -20.78 12.68
CA GLN A 258 17.04 -22.05 13.03
C GLN A 258 15.85 -22.34 12.13
N PHE A 259 15.02 -21.31 11.87
CA PHE A 259 13.88 -21.41 10.99
C PHE A 259 14.33 -21.79 9.57
N TRP A 260 15.20 -21.00 8.94
CA TRP A 260 15.60 -21.20 7.55
C TRP A 260 16.63 -22.32 7.33
N GLY A 261 17.55 -22.51 8.29
CA GLY A 261 18.65 -23.48 8.17
C GLY A 261 19.91 -22.95 7.51
N PHE A 262 19.99 -21.66 7.24
CA PHE A 262 21.16 -20.95 6.72
C PHE A 262 21.28 -19.57 7.39
N ASP A 263 22.43 -18.95 7.21
CA ASP A 263 22.76 -17.60 7.65
C ASP A 263 23.22 -16.74 6.47
N GLU A 264 23.72 -15.52 6.75
CA GLU A 264 24.13 -14.55 5.74
C GLU A 264 25.20 -15.04 4.77
N ASN A 265 25.99 -16.06 5.15
CA ASN A 265 27.09 -16.57 4.31
C ASN A 265 26.62 -17.58 3.24
N GLY A 266 25.33 -17.93 3.24
CA GLY A 266 24.79 -18.99 2.40
C GLY A 266 23.33 -18.79 2.02
N LEU A 267 22.96 -17.58 1.60
CA LEU A 267 21.62 -17.26 1.14
C LEU A 267 21.29 -18.06 -0.13
N PRO A 268 20.14 -18.75 -0.20
CA PRO A 268 19.77 -19.56 -1.36
C PRO A 268 19.26 -18.68 -2.50
N LEU A 269 19.63 -19.02 -3.75
CA LEU A 269 19.02 -18.42 -4.93
C LEU A 269 17.82 -19.27 -5.38
N ASN A 270 16.65 -19.02 -4.82
CA ASN A 270 15.42 -19.77 -5.13
C ASN A 270 14.53 -18.96 -6.07
N GLY A 271 13.85 -19.61 -7.02
CA GLY A 271 12.90 -18.92 -7.90
C GLY A 271 11.92 -19.84 -8.62
N ARG A 272 10.72 -19.32 -8.86
CA ARG A 272 9.66 -19.96 -9.65
C ARG A 272 9.66 -19.37 -11.05
N VAL A 273 9.62 -20.22 -12.06
CA VAL A 273 9.89 -19.85 -13.45
C VAL A 273 8.70 -20.21 -14.31
N TRP A 274 8.26 -19.26 -15.13
CA TRP A 274 7.38 -19.50 -16.27
C TRP A 274 8.15 -19.15 -17.54
N LEU A 275 8.58 -20.18 -18.27
CA LEU A 275 9.40 -20.04 -19.48
C LEU A 275 8.55 -20.34 -20.73
N PRO A 276 8.40 -19.40 -21.68
CA PRO A 276 7.71 -19.66 -22.93
C PRO A 276 8.30 -20.85 -23.69
N GLU A 277 7.48 -21.68 -24.31
CA GLU A 277 7.92 -22.74 -25.22
C GLU A 277 8.25 -22.18 -26.62
N GLY A 278 9.31 -22.70 -27.25
CA GLY A 278 9.75 -22.29 -28.57
C GLY A 278 11.25 -22.00 -28.65
N ALA A 279 11.67 -21.33 -29.72
CA ALA A 279 13.09 -21.14 -30.03
C ALA A 279 13.78 -20.09 -29.15
N GLY A 280 13.05 -19.09 -28.64
CA GLY A 280 13.65 -17.92 -27.97
C GLY A 280 14.66 -17.16 -28.86
N PRO A 281 15.55 -16.36 -28.27
CA PRO A 281 15.57 -15.97 -26.87
C PRO A 281 14.39 -15.04 -26.52
N TYR A 282 13.94 -15.08 -25.26
CA TYR A 282 12.82 -14.30 -24.76
C TYR A 282 13.33 -13.21 -23.81
N PRO A 283 12.72 -12.00 -23.80
CA PRO A 283 12.89 -11.06 -22.69
C PRO A 283 12.60 -11.74 -21.36
N VAL A 284 13.16 -11.21 -20.27
CA VAL A 284 12.94 -11.76 -18.93
C VAL A 284 12.49 -10.71 -17.94
N MET A 285 11.47 -11.05 -17.15
CA MET A 285 11.02 -10.25 -16.02
C MET A 285 11.29 -10.98 -14.70
N LEU A 286 12.03 -10.35 -13.80
CA LEU A 286 12.22 -10.83 -12.43
C LEU A 286 11.23 -10.09 -11.52
N MET A 287 10.40 -10.84 -10.79
CA MET A 287 9.38 -10.33 -9.88
C MET A 287 9.80 -10.59 -8.44
N VAL A 288 9.74 -9.56 -7.59
CA VAL A 288 10.14 -9.63 -6.19
C VAL A 288 9.06 -9.11 -5.25
N HIS A 289 8.85 -9.83 -4.14
CA HIS A 289 7.85 -9.45 -3.14
C HIS A 289 8.41 -8.47 -2.11
N GLY A 290 7.51 -7.76 -1.44
CA GLY A 290 7.84 -6.87 -0.33
C GLY A 290 8.01 -7.56 1.01
N ASN A 291 8.10 -6.75 2.06
CA ASN A 291 8.12 -7.27 3.42
C ASN A 291 6.74 -7.83 3.80
N HIS A 292 6.75 -9.05 4.34
CA HIS A 292 5.60 -9.69 4.95
C HIS A 292 6.06 -10.44 6.21
N LEU A 293 5.29 -11.39 6.74
CA LEU A 293 5.79 -12.36 7.72
C LEU A 293 6.67 -13.40 7.01
N MET A 294 7.87 -13.68 7.52
CA MET A 294 8.78 -14.66 6.91
C MET A 294 8.23 -16.10 6.97
N GLU A 295 7.30 -16.37 7.89
CA GLU A 295 6.63 -17.65 8.06
C GLU A 295 5.43 -17.84 7.11
N ASP A 296 5.07 -16.81 6.33
CA ASP A 296 4.01 -16.83 5.33
C ASP A 296 4.55 -16.41 3.96
N PHE A 297 4.81 -17.39 3.10
CA PHE A 297 5.68 -17.23 1.94
C PHE A 297 5.02 -16.47 0.78
N SER A 298 5.63 -15.36 0.37
CA SER A 298 5.07 -14.39 -0.59
C SER A 298 5.35 -14.69 -2.06
N ASP A 299 6.39 -15.48 -2.36
CA ASP A 299 6.95 -15.68 -3.71
C ASP A 299 5.97 -16.37 -4.67
N ALA A 300 5.04 -17.18 -4.16
CA ALA A 300 4.02 -17.82 -4.99
C ALA A 300 2.92 -16.84 -5.47
N GLY A 301 2.83 -15.67 -4.85
CA GLY A 301 1.74 -14.71 -5.01
C GLY A 301 1.60 -14.04 -6.37
N TYR A 302 2.63 -14.12 -7.22
CA TYR A 302 2.67 -13.52 -8.56
C TYR A 302 2.47 -14.54 -9.68
N GLY A 303 2.04 -15.76 -9.36
CA GLY A 303 1.86 -16.80 -10.37
C GLY A 303 0.93 -16.38 -11.52
N TYR A 304 -0.12 -15.60 -11.22
CA TYR A 304 -1.03 -15.07 -12.23
C TYR A 304 -0.36 -14.12 -13.24
N LEU A 305 0.65 -13.35 -12.81
CA LEU A 305 1.47 -12.51 -13.70
C LEU A 305 2.48 -13.36 -14.45
N GLY A 306 3.14 -14.30 -13.77
CA GLY A 306 4.11 -15.20 -14.39
C GLY A 306 3.52 -16.01 -15.54
N GLU A 307 2.32 -16.56 -15.36
CA GLU A 307 1.58 -17.28 -16.40
C GLU A 307 1.18 -16.36 -17.56
N LEU A 308 0.68 -15.16 -17.26
CA LEU A 308 0.30 -14.17 -18.28
C LEU A 308 1.51 -13.77 -19.13
N LEU A 309 2.60 -13.32 -18.50
CA LEU A 309 3.82 -12.87 -19.18
C LEU A 309 4.41 -13.99 -20.05
N ALA A 310 4.49 -15.22 -19.53
CA ALA A 310 5.03 -16.35 -20.28
C ALA A 310 4.17 -16.71 -21.49
N SER A 311 2.84 -16.68 -21.35
CA SER A 311 1.94 -16.89 -22.50
C SER A 311 2.09 -15.82 -23.58
N ARG A 312 2.54 -14.62 -23.20
CA ARG A 312 2.83 -13.49 -24.09
C ARG A 312 4.27 -13.46 -24.61
N GLY A 313 5.09 -14.45 -24.27
CA GLY A 313 6.44 -14.59 -24.82
C GLY A 313 7.53 -13.91 -23.98
N ILE A 314 7.26 -13.65 -22.70
CA ILE A 314 8.22 -13.06 -21.75
C ILE A 314 8.52 -14.10 -20.68
N ALA A 315 9.78 -14.47 -20.52
CA ALA A 315 10.18 -15.36 -19.42
C ALA A 315 9.96 -14.65 -18.09
N ALA A 316 9.28 -15.28 -17.14
CA ALA A 316 8.96 -14.67 -15.85
C ALA A 316 9.56 -15.49 -14.71
N VAL A 317 10.16 -14.80 -13.74
CA VAL A 317 10.78 -15.43 -12.57
C VAL A 317 10.32 -14.73 -11.30
N SER A 318 9.55 -15.42 -10.45
CA SER A 318 9.25 -14.93 -9.10
C SER A 318 10.37 -15.35 -8.14
N VAL A 319 11.10 -14.37 -7.61
CA VAL A 319 12.28 -14.55 -6.75
C VAL A 319 11.85 -14.72 -5.30
N ASP A 320 12.44 -15.70 -4.62
CA ASP A 320 12.19 -15.96 -3.20
C ASP A 320 13.14 -15.15 -2.31
N GLU A 321 12.57 -14.18 -1.60
CA GLU A 321 13.27 -13.33 -0.64
C GLU A 321 12.63 -13.37 0.75
N ASN A 322 11.87 -14.43 1.06
CA ASN A 322 11.14 -14.53 2.32
C ASN A 322 12.06 -14.50 3.54
N PHE A 323 13.33 -14.85 3.38
CA PHE A 323 14.33 -14.76 4.43
C PHE A 323 14.77 -13.32 4.76
N PHE A 324 14.32 -12.30 4.01
CA PHE A 324 14.44 -10.88 4.35
C PHE A 324 13.18 -10.29 5.00
N ASN A 325 12.09 -11.04 5.04
CA ASN A 325 10.83 -10.59 5.65
C ASN A 325 10.93 -10.48 7.18
N TYR A 326 10.11 -9.63 7.77
CA TYR A 326 9.94 -9.47 9.20
C TYR A 326 9.44 -10.77 9.87
N SER A 327 9.87 -10.98 11.11
CA SER A 327 9.28 -11.99 12.00
C SER A 327 9.11 -11.39 13.38
N VAL A 328 7.99 -11.67 14.03
CA VAL A 328 7.73 -11.28 15.42
C VAL A 328 8.79 -11.85 16.38
N TRP A 329 9.43 -12.96 16.00
CA TRP A 329 10.39 -13.68 16.84
C TRP A 329 11.84 -13.25 16.60
N SER A 330 12.16 -12.74 15.41
CA SER A 330 13.54 -12.42 15.03
C SER A 330 13.75 -11.03 14.44
N GLY A 331 12.72 -10.18 14.36
CA GLY A 331 12.78 -8.86 13.74
C GLY A 331 12.97 -8.94 12.22
N ILE A 332 13.27 -7.80 11.59
CA ILE A 332 13.68 -7.69 10.19
C ILE A 332 15.22 -7.68 10.11
N PRO A 333 15.87 -8.30 9.11
CA PRO A 333 17.30 -8.16 8.90
C PRO A 333 17.69 -6.71 8.61
N ASP A 334 18.90 -6.31 9.03
CA ASP A 334 19.44 -5.00 8.66
C ASP A 334 19.69 -4.95 7.14
N GLN A 335 19.62 -3.75 6.55
CA GLN A 335 19.89 -3.54 5.12
C GLN A 335 19.00 -4.37 4.19
N ASP A 336 17.78 -4.74 4.62
CA ASP A 336 16.93 -5.67 3.88
C ASP A 336 16.70 -5.22 2.42
N ILE A 337 16.31 -3.96 2.17
CA ILE A 337 16.07 -3.44 0.81
C ILE A 337 17.33 -3.54 -0.06
N LYS A 338 18.51 -3.20 0.49
CA LYS A 338 19.79 -3.31 -0.21
C LYS A 338 20.10 -4.76 -0.57
N LEU A 339 19.87 -5.69 0.36
CA LEU A 339 20.09 -7.12 0.13
C LEU A 339 19.14 -7.70 -0.92
N ARG A 340 17.89 -7.24 -0.97
CA ARG A 340 16.92 -7.62 -2.00
C ARG A 340 17.38 -7.18 -3.39
N ALA A 341 17.80 -5.92 -3.51
CA ALA A 341 18.35 -5.39 -4.76
C ALA A 341 19.59 -6.19 -5.22
N TRP A 342 20.50 -6.47 -4.29
CA TRP A 342 21.67 -7.29 -4.55
C TRP A 342 21.30 -8.72 -4.99
N LEU A 343 20.31 -9.34 -4.36
CA LEU A 343 19.88 -10.69 -4.69
C LEU A 343 19.27 -10.76 -6.10
N LEU A 344 18.47 -9.77 -6.51
CA LEU A 344 17.98 -9.66 -7.89
C LEU A 344 19.13 -9.72 -8.92
N LEU A 345 20.22 -8.99 -8.67
CA LEU A 345 21.40 -9.01 -9.55
C LEU A 345 22.13 -10.36 -9.51
N GLN A 346 22.19 -11.03 -8.34
CA GLN A 346 22.69 -12.41 -8.24
C GLN A 346 21.83 -13.40 -9.05
N HIS A 347 20.51 -13.18 -9.13
CA HIS A 347 19.63 -13.97 -9.98
C HIS A 347 19.89 -13.75 -11.47
N ILE A 348 20.17 -12.52 -11.92
CA ILE A 348 20.61 -12.26 -13.30
C ILE A 348 21.88 -13.05 -13.62
N ARG A 349 22.89 -13.00 -12.74
CA ARG A 349 24.13 -13.80 -12.88
C ARG A 349 23.85 -15.30 -12.95
N LEU A 350 22.95 -15.82 -12.10
CA LEU A 350 22.58 -17.23 -12.11
C LEU A 350 21.91 -17.62 -13.43
N LEU A 351 20.97 -16.82 -13.91
CA LEU A 351 20.28 -17.06 -15.18
C LEU A 351 21.24 -17.02 -16.37
N GLN A 352 22.23 -16.12 -16.38
CA GLN A 352 23.29 -16.11 -17.40
C GLN A 352 24.08 -17.42 -17.38
N SER A 353 24.45 -17.91 -16.19
CA SER A 353 25.16 -19.19 -16.07
C SER A 353 24.34 -20.36 -16.60
N TYR A 354 23.05 -20.44 -16.24
CA TYR A 354 22.11 -21.43 -16.76
C TYR A 354 21.87 -21.30 -18.25
N SER A 355 21.98 -20.10 -18.83
CA SER A 355 21.81 -19.88 -20.27
C SER A 355 22.99 -20.40 -21.09
N THR A 356 24.12 -20.71 -20.46
CA THR A 356 25.31 -21.29 -21.11
C THR A 356 25.46 -22.81 -20.93
N ASP A 357 24.68 -23.42 -20.03
CA ASP A 357 24.71 -24.86 -19.77
C ASP A 357 23.73 -25.61 -20.69
N GLU A 358 24.21 -26.45 -21.61
CA GLU A 358 23.39 -27.25 -22.54
C GLU A 358 22.37 -28.16 -21.83
N GLY A 359 22.61 -28.53 -20.57
CA GLY A 359 21.69 -29.34 -19.77
C GLY A 359 20.55 -28.54 -19.14
N SER A 360 20.61 -27.21 -19.19
CA SER A 360 19.64 -26.32 -18.56
C SER A 360 18.45 -26.02 -19.48
N PRO A 361 17.21 -25.96 -18.95
CA PRO A 361 16.05 -25.42 -19.66
C PRO A 361 16.24 -24.00 -20.22
N PHE A 362 17.16 -23.23 -19.65
CA PHE A 362 17.45 -21.85 -20.06
C PHE A 362 18.48 -21.73 -21.20
N TYR A 363 19.10 -22.84 -21.64
CA TYR A 363 20.19 -22.80 -22.61
C TYR A 363 19.81 -22.04 -23.90
N GLY A 364 20.42 -20.86 -24.10
CA GLY A 364 20.13 -19.97 -25.24
C GLY A 364 18.70 -19.42 -25.31
N ARG A 365 17.94 -19.42 -24.19
CA ARG A 365 16.51 -19.07 -24.17
C ARG A 365 16.19 -17.68 -23.64
N ILE A 366 17.13 -17.02 -22.96
CA ILE A 366 16.92 -15.71 -22.33
C ILE A 366 17.71 -14.65 -23.11
N ASP A 367 17.07 -13.51 -23.33
CA ASP A 367 17.67 -12.30 -23.88
C ASP A 367 18.02 -11.34 -22.74
N PHE A 368 19.31 -11.17 -22.45
CA PHE A 368 19.77 -10.33 -21.34
C PHE A 368 19.85 -8.84 -21.71
N ASP A 369 19.67 -8.49 -22.99
CA ASP A 369 19.57 -7.09 -23.41
C ASP A 369 18.14 -6.54 -23.19
N ARG A 370 17.21 -7.38 -22.73
CA ARG A 370 15.80 -7.05 -22.48
C ARG A 370 15.32 -7.60 -21.15
N VAL A 371 15.79 -6.98 -20.06
CA VAL A 371 15.42 -7.33 -18.68
C VAL A 371 14.43 -6.30 -18.12
N ALA A 372 13.37 -6.78 -17.48
CA ALA A 372 12.50 -5.98 -16.63
C ALA A 372 12.55 -6.46 -15.18
N LEU A 373 12.38 -5.54 -14.24
CA LEU A 373 12.24 -5.84 -12.83
C LEU A 373 10.87 -5.38 -12.35
N LEU A 374 10.12 -6.27 -11.71
CA LEU A 374 8.88 -5.94 -11.02
C LEU A 374 9.08 -6.15 -9.52
N GLY A 375 8.67 -5.19 -8.71
CA GLY A 375 8.75 -5.30 -7.27
C GLY A 375 7.52 -4.75 -6.56
N HIS A 376 7.15 -5.35 -5.43
CA HIS A 376 6.05 -4.88 -4.58
C HIS A 376 6.59 -4.31 -3.26
N SER A 377 6.13 -3.15 -2.79
CA SER A 377 6.51 -2.56 -1.49
C SER A 377 8.01 -2.36 -1.41
N ARG A 378 8.68 -2.91 -0.39
CA ARG A 378 10.16 -2.92 -0.31
C ARG A 378 10.83 -3.53 -1.53
N GLY A 379 10.18 -4.51 -2.18
CA GLY A 379 10.64 -5.11 -3.42
C GLY A 379 10.60 -4.13 -4.60
N GLY A 380 9.62 -3.21 -4.63
CA GLY A 380 9.53 -2.16 -5.66
C GLY A 380 10.70 -1.19 -5.59
N GLN A 381 11.06 -0.78 -4.37
CA GLN A 381 12.28 0.01 -4.14
C GLN A 381 13.54 -0.78 -4.52
N ALA A 382 13.62 -2.05 -4.14
CA ALA A 382 14.75 -2.91 -4.46
C ALA A 382 14.93 -3.11 -5.99
N ALA A 383 13.83 -3.19 -6.74
CA ALA A 383 13.86 -3.24 -8.21
C ALA A 383 14.46 -1.96 -8.81
N ALA A 384 14.05 -0.79 -8.32
CA ALA A 384 14.63 0.50 -8.75
C ALA A 384 16.13 0.61 -8.37
N MET A 385 16.51 0.15 -7.17
CA MET A 385 17.92 0.11 -6.74
C MET A 385 18.76 -0.87 -7.58
N ALA A 386 18.20 -2.00 -8.00
CA ALA A 386 18.90 -2.94 -8.87
C ALA A 386 19.08 -2.40 -10.30
N ALA A 387 18.15 -1.56 -10.79
CA ALA A 387 18.32 -0.84 -12.05
C ALA A 387 19.41 0.24 -11.97
N ASP A 388 19.56 0.91 -10.82
CA ASP A 388 20.63 1.87 -10.50
C ASP A 388 21.77 1.22 -9.69
N ALA A 389 22.18 0.02 -10.11
CA ALA A 389 23.08 -0.85 -9.32
C ALA A 389 24.42 -0.18 -8.97
N ASP A 390 24.99 0.62 -9.86
CA ASP A 390 26.31 1.24 -9.69
C ASP A 390 26.37 2.12 -8.44
N ARG A 391 25.24 2.75 -8.05
CA ARG A 391 25.17 3.61 -6.87
C ARG A 391 25.47 2.89 -5.56
N TRP A 392 25.12 1.60 -5.44
CA TRP A 392 25.34 0.82 -4.22
C TRP A 392 26.33 -0.34 -4.37
N PHE A 393 26.59 -0.79 -5.60
CA PHE A 393 27.27 -2.06 -5.85
C PHE A 393 28.42 -1.98 -6.87
N ALA A 394 28.85 -0.79 -7.30
CA ALA A 394 29.91 -0.64 -8.31
C ALA A 394 31.22 -1.41 -8.00
N ASP A 395 31.57 -1.58 -6.73
CA ASP A 395 32.79 -2.28 -6.30
C ASP A 395 32.59 -3.80 -6.04
N ASP A 396 31.37 -4.33 -6.22
CA ASP A 396 31.08 -5.75 -5.95
C ASP A 396 31.34 -6.65 -7.16
N ALA A 397 32.55 -7.21 -7.21
CA ALA A 397 32.95 -8.18 -8.23
C ALA A 397 32.21 -9.54 -8.17
N SER A 398 31.32 -9.75 -7.19
CA SER A 398 30.44 -10.93 -7.12
C SER A 398 29.17 -10.78 -7.96
N LEU A 399 28.88 -9.59 -8.49
CA LEU A 399 27.75 -9.33 -9.36
C LEU A 399 28.05 -9.68 -10.83
N PRO A 400 27.03 -9.81 -11.70
CA PRO A 400 27.26 -9.97 -13.13
C PRO A 400 27.95 -8.73 -13.70
N ASP A 401 28.67 -8.91 -14.83
CA ASP A 401 29.29 -7.79 -15.54
C ASP A 401 28.21 -6.79 -15.98
N ARG A 402 28.39 -5.50 -15.73
CA ARG A 402 27.36 -4.47 -15.97
C ARG A 402 26.95 -4.38 -17.45
N ASP A 403 27.89 -4.64 -18.35
CA ASP A 403 27.68 -4.62 -19.80
C ASP A 403 27.09 -5.93 -20.35
N SER A 404 26.84 -6.92 -19.48
CA SER A 404 26.31 -8.24 -19.88
C SER A 404 24.79 -8.35 -19.83
N TYR A 405 24.11 -7.28 -19.40
CA TYR A 405 22.65 -7.19 -19.35
C TYR A 405 22.18 -5.74 -19.37
N GLU A 406 20.92 -5.53 -19.78
CA GLU A 406 20.27 -4.23 -19.80
C GLU A 406 18.89 -4.32 -19.13
N ILE A 407 18.73 -3.59 -18.02
CA ILE A 407 17.42 -3.40 -17.37
C ILE A 407 16.74 -2.23 -18.05
N GLN A 408 15.70 -2.51 -18.83
CA GLN A 408 14.97 -1.52 -19.62
C GLN A 408 13.73 -0.98 -18.91
N ALA A 409 13.22 -1.72 -17.92
CA ALA A 409 11.95 -1.41 -17.29
C ALA A 409 11.93 -1.79 -15.81
N VAL A 410 11.34 -0.92 -14.98
CA VAL A 410 11.03 -1.16 -13.58
C VAL A 410 9.52 -0.97 -13.37
N ILE A 411 8.87 -1.97 -12.77
CA ILE A 411 7.47 -1.93 -12.38
C ILE A 411 7.38 -2.01 -10.86
N ALA A 412 6.78 -1.01 -10.24
CA ALA A 412 6.64 -0.87 -8.81
C ALA A 412 5.16 -0.98 -8.39
N LEU A 413 4.80 -2.07 -7.72
CA LEU A 413 3.50 -2.21 -7.08
C LEU A 413 3.60 -1.66 -5.67
N ALA A 414 2.84 -0.62 -5.33
CA ALA A 414 2.80 0.03 -4.02
C ALA A 414 4.18 0.11 -3.33
N PRO A 415 5.21 0.73 -3.95
CA PRO A 415 6.60 0.64 -3.49
C PRO A 415 6.84 1.42 -2.20
N THR A 416 7.93 1.11 -1.50
CA THR A 416 8.54 2.05 -0.55
C THR A 416 9.46 3.03 -1.29
N ASP A 417 9.79 4.16 -0.65
CA ASP A 417 10.84 5.06 -1.13
C ASP A 417 11.64 5.66 0.04
N ALA A 418 12.38 4.80 0.76
CA ALA A 418 13.25 5.20 1.87
C ALA A 418 14.69 5.45 1.41
N GLU A 419 15.44 6.29 2.14
CA GLU A 419 16.89 6.40 1.91
C GLU A 419 17.63 5.12 2.33
N VAL A 420 18.56 4.66 1.50
CA VAL A 420 19.45 3.54 1.79
C VAL A 420 20.89 4.02 1.64
N ASP A 421 21.66 3.94 2.72
CA ASP A 421 23.01 4.49 2.82
C ASP A 421 23.12 6.00 2.48
N GLY A 422 22.04 6.75 2.73
CA GLY A 422 21.96 8.20 2.46
C GLY A 422 21.62 8.55 1.00
N GLU A 423 21.25 7.56 0.19
CA GLU A 423 20.97 7.71 -1.24
C GLU A 423 19.58 7.15 -1.60
N ARG A 424 19.06 7.54 -2.76
CA ARG A 424 17.81 7.04 -3.37
C ARG A 424 18.04 6.69 -4.85
N PRO A 425 17.26 5.75 -5.42
CA PRO A 425 17.48 5.35 -6.80
C PRO A 425 17.15 6.47 -7.78
N GLN A 426 17.98 6.60 -8.82
CA GLN A 426 17.78 7.52 -9.92
C GLN A 426 17.76 6.73 -11.21
N LEU A 427 16.57 6.60 -11.79
CA LEU A 427 16.41 5.90 -13.05
C LEU A 427 16.73 6.85 -14.20
N ARG A 428 17.64 6.43 -15.08
CA ARG A 428 18.02 7.17 -16.27
C ARG A 428 17.89 6.27 -17.48
N ASP A 429 17.07 6.69 -18.44
CA ASP A 429 16.79 5.93 -19.67
C ASP A 429 16.20 4.53 -19.39
N VAL A 430 15.53 4.34 -18.24
CA VAL A 430 14.82 3.12 -17.83
C VAL A 430 13.35 3.46 -17.67
N SER A 431 12.46 2.73 -18.36
CA SER A 431 11.03 2.96 -18.24
C SER A 431 10.53 2.61 -16.83
N TYR A 432 9.64 3.40 -16.27
CA TYR A 432 9.13 3.21 -14.91
C TYR A 432 7.61 3.20 -14.85
N LEU A 433 7.02 2.17 -14.25
CA LEU A 433 5.59 2.10 -13.97
C LEU A 433 5.37 1.96 -12.47
N THR A 434 4.48 2.76 -11.89
CA THR A 434 4.03 2.55 -10.50
C THR A 434 2.51 2.40 -10.40
N LEU A 435 2.04 1.40 -9.65
CA LEU A 435 0.62 1.17 -9.36
C LEU A 435 0.41 1.16 -7.84
N GLN A 436 -0.48 1.98 -7.30
CA GLN A 436 -0.81 1.94 -5.86
C GLN A 436 -2.28 2.22 -5.61
N GLY A 437 -2.81 1.61 -4.56
CA GLY A 437 -4.17 1.87 -4.12
C GLY A 437 -4.24 3.00 -3.09
N ALA A 438 -5.30 3.81 -3.13
CA ALA A 438 -5.50 4.88 -2.16
C ALA A 438 -5.80 4.33 -0.75
N LYS A 439 -6.43 3.16 -0.68
CA LYS A 439 -6.75 2.43 0.57
C LYS A 439 -5.62 1.51 1.05
N ASP A 440 -4.39 1.79 0.63
CA ASP A 440 -3.18 1.13 1.11
C ASP A 440 -2.89 1.51 2.58
N ALA A 441 -3.20 0.61 3.50
CA ALA A 441 -3.01 0.85 4.92
C ALA A 441 -1.63 0.43 5.44
N ASP A 442 -0.78 -0.21 4.61
CA ASP A 442 0.61 -0.52 4.97
C ASP A 442 1.53 0.65 4.58
N LEU A 443 1.32 1.26 3.42
CA LEU A 443 1.97 2.45 2.90
C LEU A 443 0.92 3.49 2.49
N VAL A 444 0.55 4.33 3.45
CA VAL A 444 -0.50 5.36 3.26
C VAL A 444 -0.11 6.50 2.33
N ASN A 445 1.14 6.59 1.90
CA ASN A 445 1.60 7.63 0.98
C ASN A 445 1.88 7.00 -0.38
N PHE A 446 1.61 7.73 -1.47
CA PHE A 446 1.87 7.25 -2.83
C PHE A 446 3.35 7.30 -3.21
N TYR A 447 4.24 6.67 -2.43
CA TYR A 447 5.71 6.76 -2.54
C TYR A 447 6.29 6.48 -3.94
N GLY A 448 5.57 5.74 -4.79
CA GLY A 448 5.98 5.48 -6.16
C GLY A 448 6.10 6.74 -7.01
N ASP A 449 5.36 7.81 -6.66
CA ASP A 449 5.42 9.10 -7.35
C ASP A 449 6.77 9.82 -7.15
N ARG A 450 7.40 9.67 -5.99
CA ARG A 450 8.73 10.22 -5.72
C ARG A 450 9.78 9.63 -6.64
N GLN A 451 9.66 8.34 -6.95
CA GLN A 451 10.55 7.68 -7.89
C GLN A 451 10.20 8.04 -9.34
N TYR A 452 8.92 8.27 -9.65
CA TYR A 452 8.47 8.81 -10.93
C TYR A 452 9.11 10.17 -11.21
N GLY A 453 9.06 11.11 -10.25
CA GLY A 453 9.71 12.43 -10.38
C GLY A 453 11.23 12.37 -10.54
N ARG A 454 11.88 11.30 -10.04
CA ARG A 454 13.33 11.07 -10.20
C ARG A 454 13.72 10.23 -11.43
N ALA A 455 12.78 9.78 -12.23
CA ALA A 455 13.06 9.12 -13.49
C ALA A 455 13.28 10.17 -14.59
N THR A 456 14.41 10.05 -15.30
CA THR A 456 14.86 11.02 -16.31
C THR A 456 15.24 10.35 -17.62
N PHE A 457 15.07 11.08 -18.72
CA PHE A 457 15.34 10.58 -20.06
C PHE A 457 16.35 11.48 -20.79
N SER A 458 17.22 10.88 -21.58
CA SER A 458 18.27 11.58 -22.33
C SER A 458 17.85 12.04 -23.73
N GLY A 459 16.60 11.78 -24.13
CA GLY A 459 16.06 12.15 -25.46
C GLY A 459 16.59 11.29 -26.61
N ASN A 460 17.10 10.08 -26.32
CA ASN A 460 17.69 9.18 -27.32
C ASN A 460 16.97 7.82 -27.39
N GLY A 461 15.79 7.67 -26.76
CA GLY A 461 15.23 6.38 -26.39
C GLY A 461 13.77 6.17 -26.83
N ARG A 462 13.14 5.18 -26.21
CA ARG A 462 11.68 4.94 -26.23
C ARG A 462 11.20 4.74 -24.78
N ALA A 463 11.92 5.37 -23.85
CA ALA A 463 11.70 5.19 -22.43
C ALA A 463 10.61 6.16 -21.97
N PHE A 464 9.75 5.69 -21.07
CA PHE A 464 8.67 6.49 -20.55
C PHE A 464 8.38 6.10 -19.11
N LYS A 465 7.75 7.01 -18.37
CA LYS A 465 7.26 6.77 -17.03
C LYS A 465 5.75 6.93 -16.99
N ALA A 466 5.11 6.09 -16.18
CA ALA A 466 3.67 6.14 -15.95
C ALA A 466 3.35 5.84 -14.49
N SER A 467 2.30 6.44 -13.97
CA SER A 467 1.76 6.13 -12.64
C SER A 467 0.25 5.90 -12.73
N LEU A 468 -0.26 5.03 -11.85
CA LEU A 468 -1.70 4.84 -11.66
C LEU A 468 -2.01 4.74 -10.17
N TYR A 469 -2.83 5.67 -9.70
CA TYR A 469 -3.40 5.68 -8.36
C TYR A 469 -4.85 5.23 -8.42
N ILE A 470 -5.22 4.25 -7.61
CA ILE A 470 -6.50 3.51 -7.73
C ILE A 470 -7.28 3.70 -6.42
N GLU A 471 -8.43 4.38 -6.47
CA GLU A 471 -9.19 4.75 -5.26
C GLU A 471 -9.53 3.54 -4.36
N ASP A 472 -10.09 2.49 -4.95
CA ASP A 472 -10.64 1.36 -4.19
C ASP A 472 -9.66 0.18 -3.99
N ALA A 473 -8.37 0.35 -4.29
CA ALA A 473 -7.36 -0.70 -4.12
C ALA A 473 -6.58 -0.55 -2.80
N ASN A 474 -6.03 -1.65 -2.29
CA ASN A 474 -5.15 -1.66 -1.11
C ASN A 474 -3.76 -2.21 -1.40
N HIS A 475 -2.93 -2.39 -0.37
CA HIS A 475 -1.58 -2.96 -0.51
C HIS A 475 -1.64 -4.44 -0.94
N SER A 476 -2.44 -5.23 -0.23
CA SER A 476 -2.23 -6.68 -0.17
C SER A 476 -2.70 -7.44 -1.40
N GLN A 477 -3.78 -7.00 -2.04
CA GLN A 477 -4.50 -7.83 -3.02
C GLN A 477 -3.75 -8.02 -4.35
N PHE A 478 -2.70 -7.24 -4.60
CA PHE A 478 -1.75 -7.49 -5.71
C PHE A 478 -1.06 -8.86 -5.60
N ASN A 479 -0.91 -9.39 -4.38
CA ASN A 479 -0.32 -10.70 -4.11
C ASN A 479 -1.41 -11.69 -3.66
N THR A 480 -1.54 -12.83 -4.34
CA THR A 480 -2.61 -13.79 -4.05
C THR A 480 -2.50 -14.47 -2.67
N THR A 481 -1.35 -14.35 -1.99
CA THR A 481 -1.10 -15.02 -0.70
C THR A 481 -1.36 -14.14 0.52
N TRP A 482 -1.38 -12.81 0.37
CA TRP A 482 -1.45 -11.88 1.51
C TRP A 482 -2.88 -11.64 2.02
N GLY A 483 -3.89 -12.01 1.23
CA GLY A 483 -5.30 -11.84 1.60
C GLY A 483 -5.80 -10.41 1.39
N SER A 484 -6.90 -10.04 2.04
CA SER A 484 -7.62 -8.78 1.81
C SER A 484 -7.31 -7.68 2.82
N SER A 485 -6.45 -7.91 3.81
CA SER A 485 -6.15 -6.95 4.87
C SER A 485 -4.66 -6.66 4.90
N ASP A 486 -4.30 -5.38 4.90
CA ASP A 486 -2.92 -4.90 4.87
C ASP A 486 -2.18 -5.08 6.20
N ASN A 487 -2.88 -5.46 7.26
CA ASN A 487 -2.28 -5.64 8.56
C ASN A 487 -2.55 -7.02 9.13
N SER A 488 -1.48 -7.61 9.67
CA SER A 488 -1.58 -8.85 10.42
C SER A 488 -2.53 -8.73 11.62
N MET A 489 -3.09 -9.86 12.04
CA MET A 489 -3.93 -9.91 13.23
C MET A 489 -3.12 -9.60 14.50
N PRO A 490 -3.69 -8.89 15.48
CA PRO A 490 -5.09 -8.42 15.55
C PRO A 490 -5.34 -7.04 14.94
N GLY A 491 -4.32 -6.34 14.42
CA GLY A 491 -4.44 -5.01 13.82
C GLY A 491 -5.44 -4.96 12.65
N GLY A 492 -5.43 -5.97 11.78
CA GLY A 492 -6.38 -6.11 10.66
C GLY A 492 -7.87 -6.24 11.05
N LEU A 493 -8.20 -6.34 12.35
CA LEU A 493 -9.60 -6.19 12.79
C LEU A 493 -10.08 -4.73 12.74
N PHE A 494 -9.16 -3.78 12.89
CA PHE A 494 -9.48 -2.34 12.95
C PHE A 494 -9.34 -1.66 11.59
N ILE A 495 -8.36 -2.10 10.80
CA ILE A 495 -8.05 -1.56 9.48
C ILE A 495 -8.88 -2.32 8.45
N ARG A 496 -9.99 -1.69 8.05
CA ARG A 496 -11.03 -2.23 7.17
C ARG A 496 -11.64 -1.06 6.40
N PRO A 497 -10.95 -0.57 5.37
CA PRO A 497 -11.49 0.49 4.54
C PRO A 497 -12.80 0.00 3.91
N LYS A 498 -13.75 0.91 3.75
CA LYS A 498 -15.02 0.63 3.05
C LYS A 498 -14.74 0.48 1.56
N GLU A 499 -15.65 -0.19 0.84
CA GLU A 499 -15.67 -0.18 -0.63
C GLU A 499 -14.33 -0.59 -1.26
N LEU A 500 -13.72 -1.66 -0.73
CA LEU A 500 -12.51 -2.22 -1.33
C LEU A 500 -12.87 -3.04 -2.58
N LEU A 501 -12.11 -2.86 -3.67
CA LEU A 501 -12.20 -3.71 -4.85
C LEU A 501 -12.08 -5.20 -4.45
N PRO A 502 -12.85 -6.10 -5.07
CA PRO A 502 -12.58 -7.52 -5.02
C PRO A 502 -11.13 -7.81 -5.44
N ALA A 503 -10.46 -8.72 -4.72
CA ALA A 503 -9.05 -9.02 -4.96
C ALA A 503 -8.74 -9.43 -6.42
N GLU A 504 -9.68 -10.06 -7.12
CA GLU A 504 -9.51 -10.41 -8.54
C GLU A 504 -9.56 -9.20 -9.47
N GLU A 505 -10.35 -8.17 -9.16
CA GLU A 505 -10.44 -6.95 -9.96
C GLU A 505 -9.18 -6.12 -9.82
N GLN A 506 -8.66 -5.97 -8.59
CA GLN A 506 -7.37 -5.31 -8.36
C GLN A 506 -6.21 -6.04 -9.06
N ARG A 507 -6.22 -7.38 -9.05
CA ARG A 507 -5.26 -8.17 -9.86
C ARG A 507 -5.51 -8.03 -11.36
N GLY A 508 -6.76 -7.81 -11.78
CA GLY A 508 -7.13 -7.49 -13.16
C GLY A 508 -6.42 -6.22 -13.64
N ILE A 509 -6.46 -5.15 -12.83
CA ILE A 509 -5.71 -3.91 -13.09
C ILE A 509 -4.22 -4.20 -13.21
N ALA A 510 -3.65 -4.96 -12.26
CA ALA A 510 -2.23 -5.34 -12.32
C ALA A 510 -1.89 -6.13 -13.58
N LYS A 511 -2.70 -7.12 -13.98
CA LYS A 511 -2.52 -7.85 -15.23
C LYS A 511 -2.53 -6.92 -16.43
N LEU A 512 -3.50 -6.02 -16.51
CA LEU A 512 -3.66 -5.07 -17.62
C LEU A 512 -2.41 -4.20 -17.78
N TYR A 513 -2.05 -3.46 -16.72
CA TYR A 513 -0.92 -2.53 -16.77
C TYR A 513 0.44 -3.22 -16.88
N VAL A 514 0.69 -4.28 -16.12
CA VAL A 514 1.99 -5.00 -16.16
C VAL A 514 2.24 -5.61 -17.54
N SER A 515 1.22 -6.25 -18.14
CA SER A 515 1.40 -6.88 -19.45
C SER A 515 1.51 -5.85 -20.57
N ALA A 516 0.67 -4.80 -20.56
CA ALA A 516 0.79 -3.70 -21.50
C ALA A 516 2.18 -3.05 -21.44
N PHE A 517 2.71 -2.83 -20.24
CA PHE A 517 3.97 -2.14 -20.05
C PHE A 517 5.15 -3.01 -20.47
N ALA A 518 5.05 -4.32 -20.21
CA ALA A 518 6.04 -5.28 -20.68
C ALA A 518 6.04 -5.39 -22.22
N GLU A 519 4.89 -5.32 -22.88
CA GLU A 519 4.79 -5.26 -24.35
C GLU A 519 5.41 -3.96 -24.91
N ALA A 520 5.10 -2.82 -24.29
CA ALA A 520 5.63 -1.53 -24.69
C ALA A 520 7.16 -1.43 -24.52
N THR A 521 7.70 -1.97 -23.43
CA THR A 521 9.12 -1.82 -23.10
C THR A 521 9.99 -2.95 -23.66
N LEU A 522 9.59 -4.21 -23.54
CA LEU A 522 10.41 -5.37 -23.92
C LEU A 522 10.16 -5.86 -25.36
N HIS A 523 8.95 -5.64 -25.88
CA HIS A 523 8.63 -5.92 -27.29
C HIS A 523 8.59 -4.67 -28.16
N GLN A 524 8.70 -3.48 -27.56
CA GLN A 524 8.64 -2.20 -28.27
C GLN A 524 7.32 -2.01 -29.05
N SER A 525 6.22 -2.53 -28.50
CA SER A 525 4.88 -2.40 -29.07
C SER A 525 4.23 -1.09 -28.66
N ARG A 526 3.78 -0.29 -29.64
CA ARG A 526 3.01 0.95 -29.39
C ARG A 526 1.51 0.73 -29.21
N GLU A 527 1.05 -0.52 -29.33
CA GLU A 527 -0.39 -0.87 -29.29
C GLU A 527 -1.08 -0.41 -28.00
N TYR A 528 -0.32 -0.28 -26.91
CA TYR A 528 -0.83 0.03 -25.58
C TYR A 528 -0.43 1.41 -25.07
N ASP A 529 0.20 2.27 -25.87
CA ASP A 529 0.70 3.57 -25.41
C ASP A 529 -0.43 4.45 -24.87
N ALA A 530 -1.60 4.40 -25.53
CA ALA A 530 -2.80 5.12 -25.13
C ALA A 530 -3.26 4.81 -23.69
N LEU A 531 -3.04 3.58 -23.21
CA LEU A 531 -3.39 3.18 -21.83
C LEU A 531 -2.61 3.98 -20.79
N PHE A 532 -1.32 4.26 -21.05
CA PHE A 532 -0.48 4.95 -20.07
C PHE A 532 -0.73 6.45 -20.06
N ARG A 533 -1.05 7.00 -21.23
CA ARG A 533 -1.41 8.42 -21.43
C ARG A 533 -2.77 8.75 -20.83
N ASP A 534 -3.76 7.88 -21.02
CA ASP A 534 -5.12 8.06 -20.51
C ASP A 534 -5.74 6.71 -20.12
N TYR A 535 -5.96 6.49 -18.82
CA TYR A 535 -6.53 5.22 -18.34
C TYR A 535 -7.89 4.91 -18.95
N ARG A 536 -8.67 5.93 -19.37
CA ARG A 536 -10.01 5.78 -19.95
C ARG A 536 -9.98 5.05 -21.27
N ALA A 537 -8.83 5.03 -21.96
CA ALA A 537 -8.59 4.20 -23.15
C ALA A 537 -8.89 2.71 -22.89
N ALA A 538 -8.71 2.24 -21.65
CA ALA A 538 -9.03 0.87 -21.23
C ALA A 538 -10.20 0.77 -20.24
N SER A 539 -11.09 1.76 -20.18
CA SER A 539 -12.30 1.75 -19.35
C SER A 539 -13.15 0.48 -19.50
N ALA A 540 -13.15 -0.13 -20.70
CA ALA A 540 -13.85 -1.39 -20.96
C ALA A 540 -13.27 -2.61 -20.21
N TYR A 541 -12.03 -2.52 -19.73
CA TYR A 541 -11.29 -3.59 -19.04
C TYR A 541 -10.97 -3.26 -17.58
N LEU A 542 -11.22 -2.02 -17.17
CA LEU A 542 -11.02 -1.55 -15.80
C LEU A 542 -12.31 -1.69 -14.98
N PRO A 543 -12.21 -2.02 -13.67
CA PRO A 543 -13.36 -1.95 -12.78
C PRO A 543 -13.81 -0.49 -12.57
N ASP A 544 -15.07 -0.34 -12.16
CA ASP A 544 -15.69 0.95 -11.87
C ASP A 544 -15.19 1.49 -10.52
N THR A 545 -14.23 2.41 -10.58
CA THR A 545 -13.62 3.16 -9.46
C THR A 545 -12.89 4.38 -10.07
N ARG A 546 -12.45 5.34 -9.25
CA ARG A 546 -11.68 6.48 -9.76
C ARG A 546 -10.19 6.15 -9.88
N TYR A 547 -9.58 6.79 -10.87
CA TYR A 547 -8.17 6.64 -11.19
C TYR A 547 -7.53 8.00 -11.43
N PHE A 548 -6.28 8.14 -11.00
CA PHE A 548 -5.41 9.26 -11.36
C PHE A 548 -4.17 8.67 -12.04
N ASN A 549 -3.87 9.12 -13.25
CA ASN A 549 -2.70 8.67 -14.00
C ASN A 549 -1.77 9.83 -14.36
N GLN A 550 -0.47 9.56 -14.32
CA GLN A 550 0.53 10.45 -14.91
C GLN A 550 1.30 9.72 -16.01
N TYR A 551 1.77 10.49 -16.98
CA TYR A 551 2.57 10.00 -18.09
C TYR A 551 3.60 11.04 -18.53
N GLU A 552 4.80 10.56 -18.85
CA GLU A 552 5.84 11.36 -19.50
C GLU A 552 6.77 10.43 -20.27
N ASN A 553 7.09 10.77 -21.51
CA ASN A 553 8.10 10.09 -22.31
C ASN A 553 9.29 11.01 -22.60
N ASP A 554 10.23 10.54 -23.41
CA ASP A 554 11.44 11.29 -23.77
C ASP A 554 11.23 12.39 -24.82
N ASP A 555 10.04 12.47 -25.42
CA ASP A 555 9.64 13.53 -26.33
C ASP A 555 9.03 14.74 -25.60
N PHE A 556 8.71 14.61 -24.32
CA PHE A 556 8.19 15.74 -23.55
C PHE A 556 9.22 16.88 -23.43
N ARG A 557 8.76 18.09 -23.72
CA ARG A 557 9.53 19.34 -23.66
C ARG A 557 8.95 20.22 -22.56
N MET A 558 9.63 20.20 -21.41
CA MET A 558 9.25 20.99 -20.23
C MET A 558 9.35 22.49 -20.49
N LEU A 559 8.27 23.23 -20.21
CA LEU A 559 8.23 24.70 -20.22
C LEU A 559 8.31 25.28 -18.80
N ALA A 560 7.66 24.65 -17.83
CA ALA A 560 7.63 25.08 -16.44
C ALA A 560 7.67 23.89 -15.48
N ASP A 561 8.71 23.85 -14.64
CA ASP A 561 8.93 22.82 -13.62
C ASP A 561 8.74 23.34 -12.18
N PHE A 562 8.50 24.65 -12.02
CA PHE A 562 8.26 25.34 -10.75
C PHE A 562 9.33 25.07 -9.66
N SER A 563 10.53 24.64 -10.08
CA SER A 563 11.59 24.20 -9.16
C SER A 563 12.27 25.36 -8.43
N GLY A 564 12.21 26.56 -9.03
CA GLY A 564 12.77 27.81 -8.52
C GLY A 564 12.04 28.41 -7.32
N GLU A 565 12.70 29.33 -6.61
CA GLU A 565 12.14 30.02 -5.44
C GLU A 565 11.35 31.30 -5.80
N ASP A 566 11.56 31.83 -7.00
CA ASP A 566 10.84 33.01 -7.49
C ASP A 566 9.54 32.58 -8.16
N ARG A 567 8.40 32.85 -7.52
CA ARG A 567 7.07 32.49 -8.05
C ARG A 567 6.79 33.11 -9.42
N GLU A 568 7.38 34.27 -9.73
CA GLU A 568 7.20 34.93 -11.04
C GLU A 568 8.08 34.31 -12.13
N GLN A 569 8.93 33.34 -11.80
CA GLN A 569 9.83 32.63 -12.72
C GLN A 569 9.68 31.12 -12.56
N PRO A 570 8.68 30.50 -13.23
CA PRO A 570 8.40 29.08 -13.10
C PRO A 570 9.49 28.18 -13.74
N ALA A 571 10.29 28.73 -14.65
CA ALA A 571 11.48 28.08 -15.20
C ALA A 571 12.45 29.16 -15.74
N TRP A 572 13.66 28.74 -16.12
CA TRP A 572 14.63 29.67 -16.71
C TRP A 572 14.12 30.23 -18.05
N GLY A 573 13.98 31.56 -18.14
CA GLY A 573 13.52 32.24 -19.36
C GLY A 573 12.00 32.28 -19.54
N VAL A 574 11.25 31.79 -18.56
CA VAL A 574 9.79 31.80 -18.52
C VAL A 574 9.34 32.66 -17.34
N THR A 575 8.28 33.43 -17.52
CA THR A 575 7.70 34.26 -16.45
C THR A 575 6.24 33.87 -16.19
N ALA A 576 5.75 34.11 -14.98
CA ALA A 576 4.35 33.87 -14.62
C ALA A 576 3.66 35.13 -14.10
N GLU A 577 2.40 35.30 -14.47
CA GLU A 577 1.51 36.37 -14.03
C GLU A 577 0.23 35.77 -13.46
N ALA A 578 -0.36 36.41 -12.45
CA ALA A 578 -1.60 35.96 -11.84
C ALA A 578 -2.55 37.12 -11.58
N SER A 579 -3.86 36.91 -11.82
CA SER A 579 -4.94 37.84 -11.46
C SER A 579 -6.11 37.09 -10.83
N GLY A 580 -6.83 37.72 -9.90
CA GLY A 580 -7.97 37.09 -9.22
C GLY A 580 -7.61 36.02 -8.16
N LEU A 581 -6.38 35.51 -8.15
CA LEU A 581 -5.91 34.56 -7.13
C LEU A 581 -5.76 35.23 -5.75
N THR A 582 -6.23 34.55 -4.71
CA THR A 582 -6.07 34.95 -3.31
C THR A 582 -4.68 34.61 -2.77
N ASP A 583 -4.12 33.48 -3.18
CA ASP A 583 -2.74 33.10 -2.91
C ASP A 583 -2.14 32.30 -4.07
N TRP A 584 -0.83 32.45 -4.26
CA TRP A 584 -0.05 31.61 -5.17
C TRP A 584 1.45 31.62 -4.85
N GLN A 585 2.03 30.43 -4.89
CA GLN A 585 3.44 30.20 -4.56
C GLN A 585 3.92 28.88 -5.14
N HIS A 586 5.23 28.75 -5.38
CA HIS A 586 5.82 27.44 -5.59
C HIS A 586 5.90 26.70 -4.25
N ALA A 587 5.45 25.45 -4.22
CA ALA A 587 5.45 24.62 -3.02
C ALA A 587 5.77 23.18 -3.35
N ASN A 588 6.30 22.45 -2.36
CA ASN A 588 6.44 21.00 -2.49
C ASN A 588 5.07 20.35 -2.38
N ALA A 589 4.77 19.38 -3.25
CA ALA A 589 3.69 18.44 -2.99
C ALA A 589 4.05 17.65 -1.72
N LEU A 590 3.17 17.67 -0.71
CA LEU A 590 3.36 16.96 0.55
C LEU A 590 2.51 15.70 0.56
N ASP A 591 3.04 14.58 1.07
CA ASP A 591 2.26 13.36 1.28
C ASP A 591 1.35 13.46 2.54
N ARG A 592 0.58 12.40 2.84
CA ARG A 592 -0.31 12.34 4.03
C ARG A 592 0.43 12.44 5.37
N GLN A 593 1.77 12.46 5.36
CA GLN A 593 2.60 12.59 6.55
C GLN A 593 3.37 13.92 6.59
N GLY A 594 3.13 14.82 5.63
CA GLY A 594 3.76 16.13 5.54
C GLY A 594 5.18 16.11 4.95
N GLU A 595 5.58 15.01 4.32
CA GLU A 595 6.90 14.85 3.71
C GLU A 595 6.83 15.13 2.20
N GLY A 596 7.82 15.85 1.67
CA GLY A 596 7.84 16.26 0.26
C GLY A 596 7.93 15.08 -0.73
N LYS A 597 7.21 15.18 -1.85
CA LYS A 597 7.13 14.14 -2.90
C LYS A 597 8.20 14.24 -3.99
N ALA A 598 9.33 14.91 -3.69
CA ALA A 598 10.41 15.26 -4.61
C ALA A 598 10.05 16.31 -5.69
N ASP A 599 8.79 16.41 -6.09
CA ASP A 599 8.31 17.40 -7.06
C ASP A 599 7.82 18.70 -6.39
N LYS A 600 8.09 19.82 -7.05
CA LYS A 600 7.58 21.16 -6.72
C LYS A 600 6.59 21.55 -7.79
N GLY A 601 5.44 22.08 -7.38
CA GLY A 601 4.45 22.68 -8.28
C GLY A 601 4.16 24.12 -7.88
N VAL A 602 3.27 24.76 -8.61
CA VAL A 602 2.64 26.03 -8.18
C VAL A 602 1.29 25.74 -7.53
N GLU A 603 1.13 26.22 -6.30
CA GLU A 603 -0.16 26.28 -5.62
C GLU A 603 -0.91 27.52 -6.09
N LEU A 604 -2.18 27.36 -6.43
CA LEU A 604 -3.06 28.43 -6.89
C LEU A 604 -4.36 28.34 -6.09
N GLU A 605 -4.74 29.43 -5.42
CA GLU A 605 -5.98 29.53 -4.62
C GLU A 605 -6.80 30.75 -5.09
N TRP A 606 -8.12 30.60 -5.14
CA TRP A 606 -9.06 31.68 -5.51
C TRP A 606 -10.41 31.55 -4.79
N GLU A 607 -11.16 32.65 -4.72
CA GLU A 607 -12.48 32.71 -4.05
C GLU A 607 -13.66 32.68 -5.02
N GLU A 608 -13.60 33.40 -6.14
CA GLU A 608 -14.69 33.48 -7.14
C GLU A 608 -14.20 33.03 -8.53
N GLU A 609 -13.18 33.70 -9.06
CA GLU A 609 -12.56 33.41 -10.35
C GLU A 609 -11.07 33.81 -10.29
N GLY A 610 -10.24 33.24 -11.15
CA GLY A 610 -8.82 33.58 -11.19
C GLY A 610 -8.14 33.15 -12.48
N ASP A 611 -7.02 33.82 -12.80
CA ASP A 611 -6.21 33.52 -13.97
C ASP A 611 -4.76 33.32 -13.54
N TYR A 612 -4.13 32.28 -14.10
CA TYR A 612 -2.70 32.05 -14.01
C TYR A 612 -2.11 31.94 -15.42
N THR A 613 -1.23 32.87 -15.79
CA THR A 613 -0.61 32.89 -17.12
C THR A 613 0.88 32.61 -17.03
N ILE A 614 1.33 31.64 -17.82
CA ILE A 614 2.75 31.39 -18.10
C ILE A 614 3.10 32.06 -19.42
N VAL A 615 4.13 32.89 -19.40
CA VAL A 615 4.65 33.63 -20.55
C VAL A 615 5.99 33.05 -20.96
N ILE A 616 6.00 32.45 -22.13
CA ILE A 616 7.13 31.77 -22.75
C ILE A 616 8.03 32.82 -23.40
N GLY A 617 9.27 32.93 -22.94
CA GLY A 617 10.23 33.85 -23.53
C GLY A 617 10.56 33.52 -25.00
N SER A 618 11.17 34.48 -25.70
CA SER A 618 11.57 34.32 -27.12
C SER A 618 12.64 33.25 -27.43
N SER A 619 13.02 32.43 -26.45
CA SER A 619 14.21 31.55 -26.47
C SER A 619 13.92 30.05 -26.55
N LEU A 620 12.69 29.63 -26.90
CA LEU A 620 12.45 28.22 -27.22
C LEU A 620 13.34 27.77 -28.39
N GLU A 621 14.19 26.78 -28.15
CA GLU A 621 15.06 26.21 -29.18
C GLU A 621 14.27 25.40 -30.20
N GLU A 622 13.25 24.66 -29.73
CA GLU A 622 12.30 23.88 -30.52
C GLU A 622 10.91 24.50 -30.42
N LYS A 623 10.21 24.58 -31.55
CA LYS A 623 8.89 25.18 -31.66
C LYS A 623 7.84 24.09 -31.83
N PRO A 624 6.69 24.18 -31.15
CA PRO A 624 5.62 23.21 -31.34
C PRO A 624 4.94 23.37 -32.70
N GLU A 625 4.46 22.26 -33.23
CA GLU A 625 3.69 22.11 -34.46
C GLU A 625 2.20 21.86 -34.16
N GLU A 626 1.34 21.88 -35.18
CA GLU A 626 -0.11 21.69 -35.03
C GLU A 626 -0.45 20.30 -34.46
N GLU A 627 0.37 19.29 -34.79
CA GLU A 627 0.22 17.91 -34.39
C GLU A 627 0.71 17.62 -32.95
N ASP A 628 1.36 18.58 -32.30
CA ASP A 628 1.83 18.41 -30.92
C ASP A 628 0.68 18.55 -29.90
N LEU A 629 0.98 18.21 -28.65
CA LEU A 629 0.06 18.26 -27.53
C LEU A 629 0.59 19.23 -26.49
N LEU A 630 -0.28 20.10 -25.96
CA LEU A 630 -0.04 20.70 -24.66
C LEU A 630 -0.19 19.61 -23.60
N MET A 631 0.77 19.54 -22.67
CA MET A 631 0.70 18.63 -21.53
C MET A 631 0.97 19.38 -20.22
N PHE A 632 0.23 19.03 -19.18
CA PHE A 632 0.47 19.49 -17.81
C PHE A 632 -0.09 18.52 -16.77
N SER A 633 0.40 18.61 -15.54
CA SER A 633 -0.05 17.81 -14.41
C SER A 633 -0.79 18.68 -13.40
N LEU A 634 -1.99 18.28 -12.99
CA LEU A 634 -2.83 19.05 -12.06
C LEU A 634 -3.39 18.16 -10.95
N ALA A 635 -3.44 18.69 -9.73
CA ALA A 635 -4.16 18.10 -8.60
C ALA A 635 -5.16 19.11 -8.04
N ASN A 636 -6.46 18.77 -8.04
CA ASN A 636 -7.52 19.55 -7.39
C ASN A 636 -7.46 19.32 -5.86
N ARG A 637 -7.16 20.38 -5.09
CA ARG A 637 -6.94 20.37 -3.64
C ARG A 637 -8.03 21.17 -2.89
N GLY A 638 -9.26 21.15 -3.39
CA GLY A 638 -10.38 21.92 -2.82
C GLY A 638 -10.60 21.71 -1.32
N ARG A 639 -10.35 20.52 -0.78
CA ARG A 639 -10.55 20.24 0.65
C ARG A 639 -9.61 20.98 1.59
N GLU A 640 -8.40 21.32 1.16
CA GLU A 640 -7.47 22.14 1.96
C GLU A 640 -7.96 23.58 2.17
N LEU A 641 -9.00 24.00 1.44
CA LEU A 641 -9.70 25.25 1.72
C LEU A 641 -10.33 25.23 3.11
N GLU A 642 -10.77 24.07 3.62
CA GLU A 642 -11.34 23.95 4.96
C GLU A 642 -10.34 24.41 6.03
N GLU A 643 -9.09 23.96 5.97
CA GLU A 643 -8.03 24.37 6.90
C GLU A 643 -7.68 25.86 6.75
N THR A 644 -7.55 26.31 5.50
CA THR A 644 -7.17 27.69 5.15
C THR A 644 -8.22 28.70 5.61
N LEU A 645 -9.50 28.34 5.53
CA LEU A 645 -10.63 29.17 5.92
C LEU A 645 -11.03 28.99 7.38
N ALA A 646 -10.79 27.82 8.01
CA ALA A 646 -10.95 27.62 9.46
C ALA A 646 -9.91 28.39 10.28
N GLY A 647 -8.70 28.61 9.75
CA GLY A 647 -7.67 29.45 10.37
C GLY A 647 -8.00 30.95 10.36
N LYS A 648 -8.94 31.38 9.50
CA LYS A 648 -9.50 32.73 9.48
C LYS A 648 -10.69 32.76 10.46
N ASP A 649 -10.41 32.74 11.76
CA ASP A 649 -11.38 32.96 12.86
C ASP A 649 -12.18 34.26 12.59
N VAL A 650 -13.28 34.16 11.86
CA VAL A 650 -14.25 35.24 11.64
C VAL A 650 -15.56 34.76 12.26
N GLU A 651 -15.91 35.36 13.41
CA GLU A 651 -17.22 35.17 14.04
C GLU A 651 -18.33 35.43 13.01
N GLY A 652 -19.00 34.35 12.58
CA GLY A 652 -20.18 34.42 11.70
C GLY A 652 -19.98 33.93 10.27
N GLN A 653 -19.21 32.85 10.05
CA GLN A 653 -19.28 32.10 8.79
C GLN A 653 -20.75 31.88 8.40
N SER A 654 -21.11 32.37 7.23
CA SER A 654 -22.42 32.15 6.62
C SER A 654 -22.51 30.67 6.27
N GLN A 655 -23.63 30.01 6.57
CA GLN A 655 -23.93 28.65 6.12
C GLN A 655 -23.61 28.44 4.61
N ALA A 656 -23.73 29.50 3.81
CA ALA A 656 -23.37 29.50 2.39
C ALA A 656 -21.87 29.26 2.10
N LEU A 657 -20.95 29.64 2.99
CA LEU A 657 -19.53 29.38 2.81
C LEU A 657 -19.19 27.92 3.14
N GLU A 658 -19.81 27.34 4.18
CA GLU A 658 -19.69 25.91 4.48
C GLU A 658 -20.24 25.06 3.32
N GLU A 659 -21.43 25.42 2.79
CA GLU A 659 -22.04 24.76 1.63
C GLU A 659 -21.15 24.87 0.37
N ALA A 660 -20.53 26.03 0.12
CA ALA A 660 -19.64 26.23 -1.03
C ALA A 660 -18.33 25.44 -0.90
N ILE A 661 -17.79 25.28 0.31
CA ILE A 661 -16.60 24.44 0.55
C ILE A 661 -16.94 22.96 0.35
N GLU A 662 -18.08 22.50 0.87
CA GLU A 662 -18.55 21.12 0.68
C GLU A 662 -18.75 20.82 -0.81
N GLU A 663 -19.32 21.75 -1.57
CA GLU A 663 -19.44 21.64 -3.03
C GLU A 663 -18.08 21.60 -3.73
N ALA A 664 -17.13 22.47 -3.37
CA ALA A 664 -15.78 22.49 -3.94
C ALA A 664 -14.96 21.23 -3.62
N MET A 665 -15.33 20.50 -2.56
CA MET A 665 -14.70 19.23 -2.17
C MET A 665 -15.19 18.04 -2.99
N GLU A 666 -16.42 18.10 -3.50
CA GLU A 666 -17.08 16.98 -4.18
C GLU A 666 -17.17 17.16 -5.71
N SER A 667 -16.97 18.38 -6.21
CA SER A 667 -17.13 18.72 -7.63
C SER A 667 -15.81 18.83 -8.39
N SER A 668 -15.88 18.48 -9.69
CA SER A 668 -14.83 18.79 -10.66
C SER A 668 -14.73 20.31 -10.87
N LEU A 669 -13.52 20.83 -11.07
CA LEU A 669 -13.32 22.27 -11.31
C LEU A 669 -13.64 22.68 -12.75
N SER A 670 -14.32 23.81 -12.93
CA SER A 670 -14.43 24.48 -14.23
C SER A 670 -13.16 25.29 -14.54
N ILE A 671 -12.36 24.76 -15.47
CA ILE A 671 -11.11 25.38 -15.94
C ILE A 671 -11.16 25.53 -17.46
N ASP A 672 -10.84 26.72 -17.97
CA ASP A 672 -10.56 26.91 -19.40
C ASP A 672 -9.06 27.13 -19.62
N ILE A 673 -8.55 26.57 -20.70
CA ILE A 673 -7.17 26.75 -21.14
C ILE A 673 -7.16 27.68 -22.36
N GLU A 674 -6.41 28.77 -22.29
CA GLU A 674 -6.20 29.71 -23.39
C GLU A 674 -4.74 29.72 -23.84
N LEU A 675 -4.52 29.53 -25.15
CA LEU A 675 -3.20 29.66 -25.78
C LEU A 675 -3.18 30.92 -26.64
N GLU A 676 -2.11 31.71 -26.54
CA GLU A 676 -1.91 32.95 -27.30
C GLU A 676 -0.57 32.93 -28.05
N ASP A 677 -0.58 33.34 -29.32
CA ASP A 677 0.62 33.53 -30.14
C ASP A 677 1.19 34.95 -30.02
N ARG A 678 2.42 35.17 -30.51
CA ARG A 678 3.09 36.49 -30.51
C ARG A 678 2.39 37.58 -31.32
N SER A 679 1.44 37.21 -32.18
CA SER A 679 0.63 38.16 -32.95
C SER A 679 -0.61 38.61 -32.17
N GLY A 680 -0.88 38.01 -31.01
CA GLY A 680 -2.03 38.26 -30.15
C GLY A 680 -3.28 37.50 -30.59
N ASN A 681 -3.16 36.46 -31.41
CA ASN A 681 -4.27 35.56 -31.69
C ASN A 681 -4.34 34.52 -30.57
N SER A 682 -5.53 34.31 -30.00
CA SER A 682 -5.73 33.32 -28.94
C SER A 682 -6.87 32.34 -29.23
N ALA A 683 -6.73 31.14 -28.67
CA ALA A 683 -7.73 30.08 -28.72
C ALA A 683 -7.99 29.59 -27.29
N ARG A 684 -9.26 29.48 -26.89
CA ARG A 684 -9.67 29.11 -25.53
C ARG A 684 -10.61 27.91 -25.58
N LEU A 685 -10.29 26.86 -24.83
CA LEU A 685 -11.07 25.62 -24.78
C LEU A 685 -11.30 25.19 -23.32
N PRO A 686 -12.49 24.66 -22.99
CA PRO A 686 -12.77 24.15 -21.64
C PRO A 686 -12.02 22.83 -21.39
N LEU A 687 -11.40 22.67 -20.22
CA LEU A 687 -10.62 21.49 -19.87
C LEU A 687 -11.48 20.21 -19.84
N GLU A 688 -12.75 20.33 -19.43
CA GLU A 688 -13.74 19.24 -19.42
C GLU A 688 -13.99 18.61 -20.80
N GLN A 689 -13.65 19.31 -21.89
CA GLN A 689 -13.67 18.72 -23.23
C GLN A 689 -12.70 17.54 -23.36
N PHE A 690 -11.60 17.56 -22.61
CA PHE A 690 -10.53 16.57 -22.65
C PHE A 690 -10.60 15.64 -21.44
N MET A 691 -10.67 16.19 -20.23
CA MET A 691 -10.78 15.45 -18.97
C MET A 691 -11.23 16.38 -17.85
N GLU A 692 -12.06 15.89 -16.94
CA GLU A 692 -12.49 16.66 -15.77
C GLU A 692 -11.35 16.81 -14.73
N ALA A 693 -11.38 17.91 -13.98
CA ALA A 693 -10.47 18.18 -12.86
C ALA A 693 -11.06 17.68 -11.54
N GLU A 694 -11.14 16.36 -11.39
CA GLU A 694 -11.77 15.68 -10.26
C GLU A 694 -11.06 15.96 -8.91
N PRO A 695 -11.80 16.01 -7.79
CA PRO A 695 -11.24 16.14 -6.45
C PRO A 695 -10.42 14.92 -6.02
N GLN A 696 -9.43 15.13 -5.13
CA GLN A 696 -8.59 14.03 -4.62
C GLN A 696 -9.38 12.89 -3.97
N VAL A 697 -8.72 11.72 -3.85
CA VAL A 697 -9.29 10.57 -3.16
C VAL A 697 -9.20 10.74 -1.64
N GLU A 698 -10.37 10.83 -1.00
CA GLU A 698 -10.50 10.68 0.45
C GLU A 698 -10.42 9.21 0.85
N THR A 699 -9.60 8.92 1.86
CA THR A 699 -9.45 7.56 2.37
C THR A 699 -9.73 7.46 3.86
N GLU A 700 -10.73 6.65 4.21
CA GLU A 700 -10.92 6.11 5.56
C GLU A 700 -10.30 4.71 5.64
N PHE A 701 -9.27 4.51 6.48
CA PHE A 701 -8.55 3.23 6.58
C PHE A 701 -9.19 2.26 7.56
N THR A 702 -9.95 2.78 8.53
CA THR A 702 -10.52 2.02 9.65
C THR A 702 -12.04 2.08 9.64
N TRP A 703 -12.69 1.09 10.26
CA TRP A 703 -14.13 1.17 10.51
C TRP A 703 -14.49 2.12 11.68
N LEU A 704 -13.49 2.80 12.26
CA LEU A 704 -13.62 3.81 13.31
C LEU A 704 -12.86 5.10 12.95
N PRO A 705 -13.28 5.86 11.91
CA PRO A 705 -12.55 7.03 11.42
C PRO A 705 -12.20 8.05 12.51
N ALA A 706 -13.08 8.24 13.50
CA ALA A 706 -12.85 9.13 14.64
C ALA A 706 -11.63 8.77 15.52
N LEU A 707 -11.04 7.58 15.36
CA LEU A 707 -9.82 7.16 16.07
C LEU A 707 -8.56 7.26 15.20
N GLU A 708 -8.65 7.49 13.90
CA GLU A 708 -7.51 7.52 12.99
C GLU A 708 -6.40 8.50 13.39
N PRO A 709 -6.69 9.70 13.92
CA PRO A 709 -5.66 10.61 14.43
C PRO A 709 -4.81 10.07 15.60
N ILE A 710 -5.24 8.98 16.25
CA ILE A 710 -4.50 8.35 17.36
C ILE A 710 -4.09 6.89 17.08
N VAL A 711 -4.62 6.28 16.02
CA VAL A 711 -4.28 4.91 15.62
C VAL A 711 -2.94 4.93 14.89
N ALA A 712 -2.10 3.93 15.16
CA ALA A 712 -0.77 3.77 14.58
C ALA A 712 0.07 5.06 14.65
N ASP A 713 0.04 5.73 15.82
CA ASP A 713 0.74 7.00 16.07
C ASP A 713 0.36 8.13 15.11
N GLY A 714 -0.89 8.15 14.64
CA GLY A 714 -1.43 9.18 13.75
C GLY A 714 -1.15 8.92 12.27
N LYS A 715 -0.76 7.69 11.90
CA LYS A 715 -0.49 7.28 10.51
C LYS A 715 -1.65 7.58 9.55
N PHE A 716 -2.88 7.48 10.04
CA PHE A 716 -4.10 7.65 9.24
C PHE A 716 -4.76 9.03 9.45
N LYS A 717 -4.02 10.00 10.02
CA LYS A 717 -4.59 11.29 10.41
C LYS A 717 -5.13 12.08 9.22
N ASP A 718 -4.37 12.13 8.13
CA ASP A 718 -4.70 12.91 6.95
C ASP A 718 -5.31 11.95 5.90
N ALA A 719 -6.52 12.27 5.42
CA ALA A 719 -7.33 11.36 4.60
C ALA A 719 -6.94 11.40 3.11
N GLU A 720 -6.28 12.46 2.68
CA GLU A 720 -5.92 12.73 1.29
C GLU A 720 -4.46 13.16 1.16
N GLU A 721 -3.91 12.99 -0.04
CA GLU A 721 -2.66 13.59 -0.48
C GLU A 721 -2.85 14.10 -1.92
N PRO A 722 -2.15 15.16 -2.34
CA PRO A 722 -2.13 15.59 -3.73
C PRO A 722 -1.53 14.48 -4.61
N VAL A 723 -2.32 13.98 -5.55
CA VAL A 723 -1.93 13.07 -6.63
C VAL A 723 -2.25 13.77 -7.94
N TYR A 724 -1.22 14.01 -8.74
CA TYR A 724 -1.38 14.66 -10.03
C TYR A 724 -2.06 13.73 -11.05
N GLN A 725 -2.87 14.35 -11.91
CA GLN A 725 -3.38 13.81 -13.17
C GLN A 725 -2.70 14.53 -14.33
N THR A 726 -2.19 13.80 -15.31
CA THR A 726 -1.68 14.40 -16.56
C THR A 726 -2.84 14.67 -17.51
N TYR A 727 -2.87 15.89 -18.06
CA TYR A 727 -3.83 16.34 -19.07
C TYR A 727 -3.10 16.51 -20.40
N GLU A 728 -3.66 15.94 -21.47
CA GLU A 728 -3.16 16.07 -22.84
C GLU A 728 -4.18 16.80 -23.70
N LEU A 729 -3.80 17.94 -24.26
CA LEU A 729 -4.67 18.78 -25.09
C LEU A 729 -4.02 18.95 -26.48
N PRO A 730 -4.57 18.34 -27.55
CA PRO A 730 -4.06 18.50 -28.90
C PRO A 730 -4.06 19.95 -29.37
N LEU A 731 -2.92 20.46 -29.84
CA LEU A 731 -2.81 21.85 -30.34
C LEU A 731 -3.68 22.08 -31.57
N LYS A 732 -3.90 21.04 -32.37
CA LYS A 732 -4.87 21.05 -33.47
C LYS A 732 -6.27 21.51 -33.05
N ASP A 733 -6.76 21.11 -31.88
CA ASP A 733 -8.11 21.51 -31.42
C ASP A 733 -8.17 23.02 -31.17
N PHE A 734 -7.06 23.64 -30.74
CA PHE A 734 -6.95 25.10 -30.59
C PHE A 734 -6.88 25.82 -31.93
N VAL A 735 -6.17 25.26 -32.92
CA VAL A 735 -6.14 25.78 -34.30
C VAL A 735 -7.51 25.65 -34.97
N GLU A 736 -8.27 24.59 -34.69
CA GLU A 736 -9.66 24.44 -35.16
C GLU A 736 -10.59 25.50 -34.55
N GLU A 737 -10.42 25.85 -33.27
CA GLU A 737 -11.18 26.90 -32.58
C GLU A 737 -10.84 28.30 -33.10
N ASN A 738 -9.55 28.60 -33.30
CA ASN A 738 -9.09 29.83 -33.93
C ASN A 738 -8.02 29.57 -35.01
N PRO A 739 -8.39 29.54 -36.31
CA PRO A 739 -7.45 29.32 -37.40
C PRO A 739 -6.37 30.40 -37.60
N ASP A 740 -6.50 31.55 -36.94
CA ASP A 740 -5.47 32.59 -36.96
C ASP A 740 -4.36 32.36 -35.91
N PHE A 741 -4.57 31.46 -34.93
CA PHE A 741 -3.55 31.07 -33.95
C PHE A 741 -2.46 30.21 -34.60
N ASP A 742 -1.19 30.60 -34.40
CA ASP A 742 -0.01 29.87 -34.89
C ASP A 742 0.74 29.21 -33.72
N PRO A 743 0.66 27.87 -33.55
CA PRO A 743 1.39 27.14 -32.51
C PRO A 743 2.91 27.38 -32.53
N SER A 744 3.49 27.64 -33.71
CA SER A 744 4.93 27.84 -33.84
C SER A 744 5.42 29.20 -33.29
N GLU A 745 4.48 30.10 -33.00
CA GLU A 745 4.69 31.39 -32.35
C GLU A 745 4.00 31.48 -30.99
N TRP A 746 3.69 30.33 -30.35
CA TRP A 746 3.11 30.27 -29.00
C TRP A 746 3.94 31.08 -27.99
N GLU A 747 3.26 31.98 -27.28
CA GLU A 747 3.86 32.90 -26.30
C GLU A 747 3.24 32.77 -24.91
N ARG A 748 1.93 32.50 -24.80
CA ARG A 748 1.25 32.45 -23.50
C ARG A 748 0.36 31.22 -23.37
N VAL A 749 0.32 30.64 -22.17
CA VAL A 749 -0.72 29.70 -21.74
C VAL A 749 -1.36 30.23 -20.46
N THR A 750 -2.67 30.39 -20.50
CA THR A 750 -3.46 30.88 -19.37
C THR A 750 -4.43 29.81 -18.90
N PHE A 751 -4.41 29.57 -17.60
CA PHE A 751 -5.37 28.74 -16.88
C PHE A 751 -6.42 29.68 -16.28
N HIS A 752 -7.65 29.61 -16.78
CA HIS A 752 -8.79 30.36 -16.28
C HIS A 752 -9.60 29.49 -15.33
N PHE A 753 -9.65 29.85 -14.06
CA PHE A 753 -10.49 29.24 -13.05
C PHE A 753 -11.83 29.98 -13.03
N ASN A 754 -12.87 29.37 -13.58
CA ASN A 754 -14.12 30.06 -13.91
C ASN A 754 -15.08 30.21 -12.72
N GLU A 755 -14.93 29.38 -11.70
CA GLU A 755 -15.77 29.34 -10.51
C GLU A 755 -14.97 28.96 -9.26
N GLY A 756 -15.43 29.37 -8.09
CA GLY A 756 -14.75 29.16 -6.82
C GLY A 756 -15.71 29.07 -5.63
N PRO A 757 -15.17 28.82 -4.42
CA PRO A 757 -13.74 28.83 -4.10
C PRO A 757 -13.01 27.58 -4.61
N GLY A 758 -11.72 27.69 -4.89
CA GLY A 758 -10.93 26.58 -5.42
C GLY A 758 -9.45 26.67 -5.05
N LYS A 759 -8.79 25.50 -5.02
CA LYS A 759 -7.35 25.37 -4.80
C LYS A 759 -6.79 24.23 -5.64
N VAL A 760 -5.73 24.49 -6.38
CA VAL A 760 -5.03 23.46 -7.19
C VAL A 760 -3.53 23.50 -6.95
N MET A 761 -2.89 22.40 -7.34
CA MET A 761 -1.46 22.34 -7.55
C MET A 761 -1.20 21.98 -9.02
N LEU A 762 -0.47 22.83 -9.73
CA LEU A 762 -0.10 22.66 -11.14
C LEU A 762 1.39 22.37 -11.24
N ASP A 763 1.77 21.44 -12.11
CA ASP A 763 3.15 21.04 -12.33
C ASP A 763 3.36 20.61 -13.80
N SER A 764 4.62 20.50 -14.21
CA SER A 764 5.08 19.89 -15.45
C SER A 764 4.36 20.42 -16.69
N VAL A 765 4.26 21.74 -16.84
CA VAL A 765 3.65 22.34 -18.03
C VAL A 765 4.65 22.28 -19.18
N GLY A 766 4.24 21.73 -20.31
CA GLY A 766 5.10 21.58 -21.48
C GLY A 766 4.33 21.16 -22.72
N TRP A 767 5.03 20.64 -23.71
CA TRP A 767 4.43 20.03 -24.88
C TRP A 767 5.14 18.74 -25.26
N MET A 768 4.46 17.87 -26.01
CA MET A 768 4.98 16.59 -26.47
C MET A 768 4.54 16.37 -27.92
N THR A 769 5.41 15.77 -28.72
CA THR A 769 5.07 15.37 -30.09
C THR A 769 4.18 14.14 -30.11
N ASP A 770 3.02 14.25 -30.77
CA ASP A 770 2.10 13.12 -30.93
C ASP A 770 2.53 12.23 -32.11
N GLU A 771 3.47 11.32 -31.88
CA GLU A 771 3.85 10.34 -32.90
C GLU A 771 2.70 9.39 -33.29
N GLY A 772 1.59 9.39 -32.54
CA GLY A 772 0.36 8.64 -32.85
C GLY A 772 -0.48 9.21 -33.99
N ALA A 773 -0.27 10.47 -34.38
CA ALA A 773 -0.99 11.10 -35.50
C ALA A 773 -0.41 10.74 -36.88
N ALA A 774 0.77 10.12 -36.93
CA ALA A 774 1.56 9.94 -38.16
C ALA A 774 1.49 8.55 -38.82
N GLU A 775 0.67 7.60 -38.33
CA GLU A 775 0.47 6.27 -38.98
C GLU A 775 -0.96 6.00 -39.49
#